data_AF-A0A076H526-F1
#
_entry.id   AF-A0A076H526-F1
#
_cell.length_a   1.000
_cell.length_b   1.000
_cell.length_c   1.000
_cell.angle_alpha   90.00
_cell.angle_beta   90.00
_cell.angle_gamma   90.00
#
_symmetry.space_group_name_H-M   'P 1'
#
loop_
_entity.id
_entity.type
_entity.pdbx_description
1 polymer ?
#
loop_
_entity_poly.entity_id
_entity_poly.type
_entity_poly.pdbx_seq_one_letter_code
_entity_poly.pdbx_strand_id
1 'polypeptide(L)'
;MLAMTGEEKSAQVNGAGLEDCFPGTIESIQGKAVCDDEAASSEQEAARFLFNVEREETNDIQYYAYQLNAEGLGGGTYEIQNSDIVAFDSGGIQVHDGVEIIQQADQDVVDGESDEAYSGYIKVQGNVRSFDAEILLTGDNFFGDEEITLTLTNVYEVSENKFQTIPLTETSGEAELTADCILPLPSAGEVQRVEATSACELDGTPSKKDAVFKFEVSFDPAGTEAQLYGYSFEALGDWSESGYRLQEIVFPDDVTLRPTSKTAGEIVVPAGMETFEVDVVVKSNQVLTGEEALALTISNDSSEATGATSLKDADCAPTIGEVDQVTGVAACEREGLTNKQKATFSFDVVVQPGDLPQIYEYSFVLSGFQAGTSGDQVEITGIEVANSDGVEFLKQPGREGQLQVDAGVESFRVDVSVTSKGAITGEEALELSLANELSSASGTASLADHECKQSAVLEAVDGLGYCSDSDDGNTDLRFFYRASFDPGLPTLYGYELGIDNLSLTADYTINDLEFTDLQGDAVDVEIQRESSGAGTILVGEDVSDVVVSVEANATGEITGQEALTLSIGEPQEGGGVEDGTGLTASVGFGDVLDICDPLGPQVTSIKAQVDCSPDDDENVLVSRFIYDVNLIADNAGPKTYEYSFVPSGFEEDRADYSVTVIPSEDYSSKDLQSGALQGEIRVAEGVDNFKLELDIQAGENLVETESLSLTLADERSSVEATASLATSDCIEQVPDSHLYLLMNNSTSMLSPEPSTSQTSAPTMLEAQNRIAFYSFEQAAAKAGYGFRNINDDSFESFGETSRNAILSNSSQSLARTLQDYELVDDPYDGKKAGNLTVHLITYGYVVDYRREDFRSTNLLAGATPGGEGLNLAQRILLTSTPNKIYGNSIENNPNWESYDLPEPTEDDYFPRNWKELGVNASNLYSGTEMLGAFTGLTHLLREKRRSNDIQADESVGITVATDGRPERRPWWDNRGDEGTGVPIPLPDSLGGDEITAAGLLYNNDGSFRYNLDNDGIAQWPKMQGKLNKQLNRLARQLNDPSEQFEVDVIGLGEEDVIGGGADDVVNFPAIYENLFNEQTFDDSKNTWTYNVVEDLPDFFD
;
A
#
# COMPACT_ATOMS: atom_id res chain seq x y z
N MET A 1 -80.34 35.58 -55.48
CA MET A 1 -81.68 35.38 -56.09
C MET A 1 -81.51 35.11 -57.58
N LEU A 2 -81.45 33.84 -58.00
CA LEU A 2 -81.85 33.36 -59.33
C LEU A 2 -82.14 31.86 -59.23
N ALA A 3 -83.26 31.47 -59.81
CA ALA A 3 -83.94 30.20 -59.64
C ALA A 3 -83.48 29.15 -60.66
N MET A 4 -83.74 27.88 -60.32
CA MET A 4 -83.61 26.71 -61.18
C MET A 4 -84.25 26.89 -62.56
N THR A 5 -83.49 26.62 -63.62
CA THR A 5 -83.98 25.89 -64.80
C THR A 5 -82.85 25.02 -65.32
N GLY A 6 -83.08 23.70 -65.34
CA GLY A 6 -82.15 22.74 -65.91
C GLY A 6 -81.98 22.94 -67.42
N GLU A 7 -80.75 23.22 -67.82
CA GLU A 7 -80.12 22.79 -69.07
C GLU A 7 -78.62 23.07 -68.89
N GLU A 8 -77.78 22.05 -69.08
CA GLU A 8 -76.32 22.17 -69.10
C GLU A 8 -75.90 23.19 -70.17
N LYS A 9 -75.56 24.40 -69.74
CA LYS A 9 -74.65 25.28 -70.46
C LYS A 9 -73.64 25.80 -69.47
N SER A 10 -72.39 25.41 -69.68
CA SER A 10 -71.21 25.99 -69.03
C SER A 10 -71.24 27.51 -69.19
N ALA A 11 -71.56 28.23 -68.12
CA ALA A 11 -71.26 29.64 -68.03
C ALA A 11 -69.75 29.74 -67.74
N GLN A 12 -68.95 30.04 -68.75
CA GLN A 12 -67.59 30.52 -68.53
C GLN A 12 -67.69 31.91 -67.90
N VAL A 13 -67.32 32.03 -66.64
CA VAL A 13 -67.12 33.32 -66.00
C VAL A 13 -65.75 33.84 -66.47
N ASN A 14 -65.76 34.94 -67.23
CA ASN A 14 -64.53 35.65 -67.61
C ASN A 14 -63.97 36.33 -66.37
N GLY A 15 -62.75 35.97 -65.96
CA GLY A 15 -62.09 36.40 -64.71
C GLY A 15 -61.58 37.84 -64.68
N ALA A 16 -62.33 38.82 -65.20
CA ALA A 16 -62.03 40.23 -65.02
C ALA A 16 -63.18 40.89 -64.24
N GLY A 17 -62.98 41.13 -62.93
CA GLY A 17 -63.94 41.78 -62.03
C GLY A 17 -64.64 40.87 -61.01
N LEU A 18 -64.09 39.67 -60.71
CA LEU A 18 -64.61 38.77 -59.67
C LEU A 18 -64.10 39.09 -58.26
N GLU A 19 -63.02 39.86 -58.11
CA GLU A 19 -62.43 40.24 -56.81
C GLU A 19 -63.41 41.05 -55.95
N ASP A 20 -64.25 41.90 -56.55
CA ASP A 20 -65.26 42.71 -55.82
C ASP A 20 -66.52 41.91 -55.39
N CYS A 21 -66.59 40.59 -55.66
CA CYS A 21 -67.78 39.76 -55.41
C CYS A 21 -67.66 38.82 -54.19
N PHE A 22 -66.50 38.75 -53.53
CA PHE A 22 -66.26 37.83 -52.41
C PHE A 22 -65.81 38.62 -51.17
N PRO A 23 -66.74 38.99 -50.27
CA PRO A 23 -66.38 39.74 -49.08
C PRO A 23 -65.56 38.86 -48.12
N GLY A 24 -64.54 39.44 -47.50
CA GLY A 24 -63.72 38.72 -46.52
C GLY A 24 -62.42 38.13 -47.08
N THR A 25 -61.92 38.64 -48.20
CA THR A 25 -60.65 38.21 -48.79
C THR A 25 -59.49 38.31 -47.79
N ILE A 26 -58.55 37.36 -47.81
CA ILE A 26 -57.34 37.41 -46.98
C ILE A 26 -56.47 38.58 -47.43
N GLU A 27 -56.19 39.51 -46.52
CA GLU A 27 -55.39 40.70 -46.78
C GLU A 27 -53.89 40.43 -46.57
N SER A 28 -53.55 39.64 -45.55
CA SER A 28 -52.17 39.21 -45.31
C SER A 28 -52.10 37.96 -44.43
N ILE A 29 -51.04 37.19 -44.61
CA ILE A 29 -50.62 36.10 -43.71
C ILE A 29 -49.18 36.41 -43.31
N GLN A 30 -48.89 36.47 -42.01
CA GLN A 30 -47.55 36.69 -41.48
C GLN A 30 -47.14 35.50 -40.63
N GLY A 31 -46.10 34.79 -41.05
CA GLY A 31 -45.55 33.65 -40.34
C GLY A 31 -44.38 34.02 -39.43
N LYS A 32 -44.22 33.28 -38.34
CA LYS A 32 -43.05 33.31 -37.45
C LYS A 32 -42.80 31.92 -36.89
N ALA A 33 -41.57 31.44 -36.93
CA ALA A 33 -41.16 30.22 -36.24
C ALA A 33 -40.54 30.49 -34.87
N VAL A 34 -40.69 29.54 -33.93
CA VAL A 34 -40.09 29.54 -32.58
C VAL A 34 -39.73 28.11 -32.21
N CYS A 35 -38.52 27.92 -31.67
CA CYS A 35 -38.05 26.63 -31.14
C CYS A 35 -38.59 26.44 -29.71
N ASP A 36 -39.06 25.23 -29.39
CA ASP A 36 -39.76 24.93 -28.14
C ASP A 36 -39.04 23.85 -27.33
N ASP A 37 -38.19 24.28 -26.40
CA ASP A 37 -37.44 23.40 -25.49
C ASP A 37 -38.34 22.67 -24.47
N GLU A 38 -39.58 23.14 -24.24
CA GLU A 38 -40.49 22.56 -23.25
C GLU A 38 -41.39 21.44 -23.80
N ALA A 39 -41.53 21.31 -25.13
CA ALA A 39 -42.34 20.25 -25.74
C ALA A 39 -41.59 18.94 -26.02
N ALA A 40 -40.26 18.92 -25.83
CA ALA A 40 -39.45 17.72 -25.99
C ALA A 40 -39.80 16.68 -24.90
N SER A 41 -40.47 15.60 -25.29
CA SER A 41 -40.26 14.34 -24.58
C SER A 41 -38.80 13.92 -24.81
N SER A 42 -38.19 13.19 -23.87
CA SER A 42 -36.74 12.98 -23.74
C SER A 42 -35.96 12.42 -24.94
N GLU A 43 -36.58 12.24 -26.12
CA GLU A 43 -35.98 11.67 -27.32
C GLU A 43 -36.44 12.31 -28.67
N GLN A 44 -37.21 13.42 -28.72
CA GLN A 44 -37.65 14.05 -30.00
C GLN A 44 -37.62 15.59 -29.97
N GLU A 45 -37.24 16.24 -31.08
CA GLU A 45 -37.20 17.70 -31.26
C GLU A 45 -38.55 18.25 -31.76
N ALA A 46 -38.90 19.49 -31.36
CA ALA A 46 -40.17 20.14 -31.73
C ALA A 46 -40.00 21.63 -32.12
N ALA A 47 -40.67 22.05 -33.20
CA ALA A 47 -40.69 23.44 -33.68
C ALA A 47 -42.13 23.96 -33.84
N ARG A 48 -42.37 25.21 -33.41
CA ARG A 48 -43.68 25.87 -33.51
C ARG A 48 -43.68 26.94 -34.58
N PHE A 49 -44.62 26.85 -35.52
CA PHE A 49 -44.85 27.85 -36.56
C PHE A 49 -46.18 28.57 -36.31
N LEU A 50 -46.11 29.88 -36.13
CA LEU A 50 -47.23 30.75 -35.80
C LEU A 50 -47.59 31.63 -37.00
N PHE A 51 -48.83 31.55 -37.46
CA PHE A 51 -49.35 32.36 -38.56
C PHE A 51 -50.44 33.31 -38.08
N ASN A 52 -50.21 34.62 -38.23
CA ASN A 52 -51.24 35.63 -38.05
C ASN A 52 -51.90 35.94 -39.40
N VAL A 53 -53.21 35.71 -39.49
CA VAL A 53 -54.00 35.92 -40.71
C VAL A 53 -54.93 37.11 -40.52
N GLU A 54 -54.84 38.11 -41.40
CA GLU A 54 -55.77 39.23 -41.48
C GLU A 54 -56.66 39.14 -42.72
N ARG A 55 -57.95 39.45 -42.60
CA ARG A 55 -58.91 39.37 -43.72
C ARG A 55 -59.94 40.50 -43.73
N GLU A 56 -60.42 40.89 -44.90
CA GLU A 56 -61.39 41.98 -45.06
C GLU A 56 -62.62 41.82 -44.13
N GLU A 57 -63.12 42.93 -43.59
CA GLU A 57 -64.28 42.91 -42.71
C GLU A 57 -65.55 42.51 -43.48
N THR A 58 -66.29 41.53 -42.94
CA THR A 58 -67.57 41.07 -43.49
C THR A 58 -68.51 40.66 -42.35
N ASN A 59 -69.79 40.49 -42.63
CA ASN A 59 -70.73 39.90 -41.65
C ASN A 59 -71.14 38.47 -42.06
N ASP A 60 -70.66 37.99 -43.20
CA ASP A 60 -70.99 36.68 -43.75
C ASP A 60 -69.91 35.65 -43.39
N ILE A 61 -70.34 34.42 -43.08
CA ILE A 61 -69.43 33.28 -42.88
C ILE A 61 -68.65 33.03 -44.17
N GLN A 62 -67.34 32.86 -44.06
CA GLN A 62 -66.46 32.54 -45.17
C GLN A 62 -65.83 31.16 -44.98
N TYR A 63 -65.44 30.57 -46.11
CA TYR A 63 -64.75 29.29 -46.15
C TYR A 63 -63.45 29.46 -46.92
N TYR A 64 -62.38 28.86 -46.43
CA TYR A 64 -61.08 28.84 -47.10
C TYR A 64 -60.58 27.40 -47.20
N ALA A 65 -59.98 27.07 -48.34
CA ALA A 65 -59.09 25.93 -48.45
C ALA A 65 -57.74 26.37 -47.90
N TYR A 66 -57.14 25.56 -47.03
CA TYR A 66 -55.77 25.75 -46.60
C TYR A 66 -54.87 24.70 -47.24
N GLN A 67 -53.63 25.10 -47.53
CA GLN A 67 -52.55 24.22 -47.96
C GLN A 67 -51.28 24.59 -47.18
N LEU A 68 -50.62 23.59 -46.62
CA LEU A 68 -49.35 23.67 -45.92
C LEU A 68 -48.30 22.97 -46.77
N ASN A 69 -47.27 23.71 -47.18
CA ASN A 69 -46.09 23.14 -47.81
C ASN A 69 -44.92 23.29 -46.83
N ALA A 70 -44.06 22.28 -46.78
CA ALA A 70 -42.83 22.31 -46.01
C ALA A 70 -41.66 22.18 -46.98
N GLU A 71 -40.68 23.08 -46.87
CA GLU A 71 -39.40 23.02 -47.60
C GLU A 71 -38.25 22.88 -46.59
N GLY A 72 -37.14 22.23 -46.99
CA GLY A 72 -35.95 22.06 -46.13
C GLY A 72 -35.88 20.77 -45.29
N LEU A 73 -36.90 19.90 -45.33
CA LEU A 73 -36.97 18.69 -44.48
C LEU A 73 -36.07 17.53 -44.94
N GLY A 74 -34.78 17.59 -44.62
CA GLY A 74 -33.79 16.57 -44.97
C GLY A 74 -33.71 15.37 -44.03
N GLY A 75 -34.58 14.36 -44.17
CA GLY A 75 -34.27 13.00 -43.67
C GLY A 75 -34.95 12.50 -42.39
N GLY A 76 -36.11 13.06 -41.98
CA GLY A 76 -36.91 12.54 -40.86
C GLY A 76 -38.40 12.35 -41.19
N THR A 77 -39.12 11.58 -40.36
CA THR A 77 -40.59 11.54 -40.37
C THR A 77 -41.15 12.68 -39.53
N TYR A 78 -42.00 13.51 -40.11
CA TYR A 78 -42.63 14.64 -39.41
C TYR A 78 -44.11 14.40 -39.18
N GLU A 79 -44.63 14.86 -38.04
CA GLU A 79 -46.07 14.89 -37.76
C GLU A 79 -46.51 16.34 -37.57
N ILE A 80 -47.51 16.79 -38.34
CA ILE A 80 -48.19 18.07 -38.09
C ILE A 80 -49.21 17.83 -37.00
N GLN A 81 -48.90 18.27 -35.78
CA GLN A 81 -49.88 18.28 -34.69
C GLN A 81 -50.62 19.62 -34.68
N ASN A 82 -51.94 19.54 -34.70
CA ASN A 82 -52.79 20.71 -34.82
C ASN A 82 -53.14 21.21 -33.41
N SER A 83 -52.61 22.37 -33.02
CA SER A 83 -52.95 23.08 -31.78
C SER A 83 -53.74 24.37 -32.09
N ASP A 84 -54.16 25.06 -31.04
CA ASP A 84 -55.29 25.99 -30.98
C ASP A 84 -55.35 27.07 -32.09
N ILE A 85 -56.53 27.27 -32.70
CA ILE A 85 -56.82 28.46 -33.53
C ILE A 85 -57.55 29.49 -32.68
N VAL A 86 -56.99 30.69 -32.58
CA VAL A 86 -57.59 31.80 -31.82
C VAL A 86 -58.03 32.90 -32.77
N ALA A 87 -59.32 33.27 -32.72
CA ALA A 87 -59.90 34.26 -33.61
C ALA A 87 -60.21 35.58 -32.89
N PHE A 88 -60.12 36.71 -33.59
CA PHE A 88 -60.33 38.06 -33.05
C PHE A 88 -61.25 38.90 -33.96
N ASP A 89 -62.06 39.78 -33.38
CA ASP A 89 -62.90 40.74 -34.11
C ASP A 89 -62.14 42.02 -34.49
N SER A 90 -62.81 42.98 -35.17
CA SER A 90 -62.18 44.25 -35.59
C SER A 90 -61.76 45.17 -34.43
N GLY A 91 -62.18 44.88 -33.20
CA GLY A 91 -61.72 45.54 -31.98
C GLY A 91 -60.58 44.81 -31.26
N GLY A 92 -60.11 43.67 -31.79
CA GLY A 92 -59.09 42.82 -31.17
C GLY A 92 -59.63 41.96 -30.02
N ILE A 93 -60.96 41.79 -29.91
CA ILE A 93 -61.58 40.94 -28.89
C ILE A 93 -61.67 39.51 -29.41
N GLN A 94 -61.27 38.54 -28.59
CA GLN A 94 -61.34 37.12 -28.95
C GLN A 94 -62.79 36.69 -29.25
N VAL A 95 -62.98 36.05 -30.40
CA VAL A 95 -64.23 35.43 -30.86
C VAL A 95 -64.10 33.93 -30.63
N HIS A 96 -64.65 33.43 -29.52
CA HIS A 96 -64.73 31.99 -29.28
C HIS A 96 -65.49 31.28 -30.40
N ASP A 97 -64.97 30.14 -30.85
CA ASP A 97 -65.47 29.38 -32.01
C ASP A 97 -65.54 30.19 -33.32
N GLY A 98 -64.72 31.24 -33.43
CA GLY A 98 -64.66 32.13 -34.59
C GLY A 98 -64.09 31.47 -35.84
N VAL A 99 -63.26 30.44 -35.69
CA VAL A 99 -62.70 29.63 -36.78
C VAL A 99 -62.88 28.15 -36.45
N GLU A 100 -63.29 27.37 -37.43
CA GLU A 100 -63.59 25.94 -37.30
C GLU A 100 -62.96 25.18 -38.48
N ILE A 101 -62.19 24.13 -38.21
CA ILE A 101 -61.66 23.24 -39.26
C ILE A 101 -62.73 22.20 -39.58
N ILE A 102 -63.13 22.12 -40.85
CA ILE A 102 -64.33 21.36 -41.25
C ILE A 102 -64.04 20.09 -42.06
N GLN A 103 -62.83 19.94 -42.61
CA GLN A 103 -62.41 18.71 -43.28
C GLN A 103 -60.87 18.62 -43.34
N GLN A 104 -60.30 17.53 -42.82
CA GLN A 104 -58.88 17.14 -42.95
C GLN A 104 -58.74 16.07 -44.04
N ALA A 105 -57.65 16.08 -44.81
CA ALA A 105 -57.31 15.00 -45.74
C ALA A 105 -56.88 13.72 -44.99
N ASP A 106 -57.17 12.54 -45.55
CA ASP A 106 -56.85 11.21 -45.01
C ASP A 106 -55.34 11.07 -44.69
N GLN A 107 -55.00 10.72 -43.45
CA GLN A 107 -53.66 10.29 -43.02
C GLN A 107 -53.52 8.78 -43.22
N ASP A 108 -52.85 8.35 -44.30
CA ASP A 108 -52.29 7.00 -44.43
C ASP A 108 -51.22 7.00 -45.52
N VAL A 109 -50.10 7.70 -45.31
CA VAL A 109 -48.86 7.52 -46.11
C VAL A 109 -47.64 7.67 -45.21
N VAL A 110 -47.11 6.52 -44.80
CA VAL A 110 -45.71 6.33 -44.37
C VAL A 110 -44.98 5.76 -45.58
N ASP A 111 -44.10 6.56 -46.19
CA ASP A 111 -42.81 6.14 -46.75
C ASP A 111 -42.16 7.32 -47.47
N GLY A 112 -40.85 7.45 -47.30
CA GLY A 112 -40.05 8.61 -47.69
C GLY A 112 -40.06 8.95 -49.19
N GLU A 113 -39.68 10.21 -49.46
CA GLU A 113 -39.55 10.88 -50.76
C GLU A 113 -40.84 11.47 -51.38
N SER A 114 -41.45 12.49 -50.76
CA SER A 114 -42.18 13.53 -51.54
C SER A 114 -42.53 14.78 -50.72
N ASP A 115 -42.33 15.96 -51.33
CA ASP A 115 -42.87 17.28 -50.92
C ASP A 115 -44.42 17.30 -50.95
N GLU A 116 -45.10 16.52 -50.10
CA GLU A 116 -46.56 16.42 -50.12
C GLU A 116 -47.23 17.44 -49.20
N ALA A 117 -48.07 18.28 -49.82
CA ALA A 117 -48.78 19.38 -49.20
C ALA A 117 -49.96 18.92 -48.34
N TYR A 118 -50.01 19.34 -47.08
CA TYR A 118 -51.15 19.09 -46.19
C TYR A 118 -52.28 20.05 -46.54
N SER A 119 -53.50 19.56 -46.81
CA SER A 119 -54.61 20.44 -47.21
C SER A 119 -55.93 20.09 -46.54
N GLY A 120 -56.79 21.10 -46.41
CA GLY A 120 -58.11 20.96 -45.82
C GLY A 120 -58.94 22.22 -45.97
N TYR A 121 -60.04 22.32 -45.22
CA TYR A 121 -60.93 23.47 -45.26
C TYR A 121 -61.19 24.03 -43.86
N ILE A 122 -61.18 25.36 -43.77
CA ILE A 122 -61.58 26.11 -42.58
C ILE A 122 -62.81 26.96 -42.87
N LYS A 123 -63.63 27.13 -41.84
CA LYS A 123 -64.81 27.99 -41.80
C LYS A 123 -64.56 29.10 -40.80
N VAL A 124 -64.76 30.34 -41.23
CA VAL A 124 -64.47 31.55 -40.44
C VAL A 124 -65.76 32.35 -40.30
N GLN A 125 -66.13 32.68 -39.06
CA GLN A 125 -67.32 33.47 -38.77
C GLN A 125 -67.17 34.90 -39.27
N GLY A 126 -68.28 35.51 -39.71
CA GLY A 126 -68.26 36.83 -40.35
C GLY A 126 -67.57 37.90 -39.50
N ASN A 127 -67.83 37.94 -38.20
CA ASN A 127 -67.27 38.94 -37.28
C ASN A 127 -65.79 38.76 -36.93
N VAL A 128 -65.08 37.76 -37.48
CA VAL A 128 -63.64 37.56 -37.27
C VAL A 128 -62.86 38.44 -38.25
N ARG A 129 -62.01 39.34 -37.76
CA ARG A 129 -61.11 40.19 -38.55
C ARG A 129 -59.73 39.54 -38.74
N SER A 130 -59.24 38.85 -37.72
CA SER A 130 -57.97 38.12 -37.77
C SER A 130 -58.03 36.83 -36.97
N PHE A 131 -57.14 35.90 -37.26
CA PHE A 131 -56.95 34.71 -36.45
C PHE A 131 -55.49 34.25 -36.47
N ASP A 132 -55.07 33.65 -35.36
CA ASP A 132 -53.76 33.04 -35.21
C ASP A 132 -53.89 31.53 -35.36
N ALA A 133 -53.05 30.94 -36.20
CA ALA A 133 -52.93 29.50 -36.38
C ALA A 133 -51.55 29.04 -35.90
N GLU A 134 -51.52 28.09 -34.98
CA GLU A 134 -50.31 27.43 -34.51
C GLU A 134 -50.17 26.07 -35.18
N ILE A 135 -48.98 25.79 -35.70
CA ILE A 135 -48.62 24.53 -36.36
C ILE A 135 -47.40 23.98 -35.64
N LEU A 136 -47.54 22.79 -35.04
CA LEU A 136 -46.44 22.09 -34.38
C LEU A 136 -45.86 21.05 -35.33
N LEU A 137 -44.54 21.09 -35.51
CA LEU A 137 -43.77 20.08 -36.25
C LEU A 137 -42.87 19.33 -35.26
N THR A 138 -42.88 18.00 -35.29
CA THR A 138 -41.97 17.15 -34.48
C THR A 138 -41.12 16.25 -35.39
N GLY A 139 -39.85 16.04 -35.04
CA GLY A 139 -38.91 15.24 -35.85
C GLY A 139 -37.55 15.02 -35.18
N ASP A 140 -36.68 14.25 -35.84
CA ASP A 140 -35.39 13.79 -35.28
C ASP A 140 -34.17 14.64 -35.72
N ASN A 141 -34.33 15.63 -36.61
CA ASN A 141 -33.28 16.56 -37.03
C ASN A 141 -33.88 17.82 -37.69
N PHE A 142 -33.79 18.99 -37.06
CA PHE A 142 -33.97 20.29 -37.73
C PHE A 142 -32.60 20.88 -38.11
N PHE A 143 -32.43 21.32 -39.36
CA PHE A 143 -31.17 21.83 -39.93
C PHE A 143 -31.11 23.36 -40.02
N GLY A 144 -32.19 24.05 -39.62
CA GLY A 144 -32.23 25.51 -39.52
C GLY A 144 -32.47 26.21 -40.87
N ASP A 145 -32.87 25.48 -41.90
CA ASP A 145 -33.37 25.98 -43.19
C ASP A 145 -34.81 25.53 -43.48
N GLU A 146 -35.52 24.99 -42.48
CA GLU A 146 -36.92 24.59 -42.62
C GLU A 146 -37.86 25.80 -42.75
N GLU A 147 -38.74 25.73 -43.74
CA GLU A 147 -39.77 26.74 -43.99
C GLU A 147 -41.15 26.07 -44.11
N ILE A 148 -42.14 26.64 -43.44
CA ILE A 148 -43.55 26.31 -43.66
C ILE A 148 -44.25 27.44 -44.38
N THR A 149 -44.89 27.13 -45.50
CA THR A 149 -45.76 28.06 -46.23
C THR A 149 -47.23 27.71 -45.98
N LEU A 150 -47.98 28.62 -45.37
CA LEU A 150 -49.45 28.54 -45.27
C LEU A 150 -50.09 29.30 -46.42
N THR A 151 -50.86 28.59 -47.25
CA THR A 151 -51.66 29.17 -48.34
C THR A 151 -53.15 29.05 -48.03
N LEU A 152 -53.88 30.16 -48.10
CA LEU A 152 -55.33 30.21 -47.97
C LEU A 152 -55.99 30.66 -49.27
N THR A 153 -57.02 29.95 -49.69
CA THR A 153 -57.81 30.28 -50.89
C THR A 153 -59.30 30.27 -50.57
N ASN A 154 -60.02 31.37 -50.85
CA ASN A 154 -61.47 31.39 -50.66
C ASN A 154 -62.15 30.26 -51.45
N VAL A 155 -63.12 29.62 -50.82
CA VAL A 155 -63.97 28.61 -51.45
C VAL A 155 -65.43 28.96 -51.25
N TYR A 156 -66.27 28.49 -52.17
CA TYR A 156 -67.72 28.50 -51.99
C TYR A 156 -68.25 27.09 -51.91
N GLU A 157 -69.25 26.89 -51.06
CA GLU A 157 -69.93 25.62 -50.90
C GLU A 157 -70.90 25.40 -52.07
N VAL A 158 -70.72 24.32 -52.82
CA VAL A 158 -71.56 23.95 -53.97
C VAL A 158 -72.72 23.04 -53.52
N SER A 159 -72.49 22.24 -52.47
CA SER A 159 -73.46 21.41 -51.76
C SER A 159 -72.88 21.02 -50.38
N GLU A 160 -73.69 20.53 -49.44
CA GLU A 160 -73.27 20.15 -48.07
C GLU A 160 -71.91 19.40 -48.09
N ASN A 161 -70.88 20.03 -47.52
CA ASN A 161 -69.48 19.54 -47.45
C ASN A 161 -68.79 19.30 -48.82
N LYS A 162 -69.17 20.05 -49.86
CA LYS A 162 -68.44 20.11 -51.14
C LYS A 162 -68.11 21.55 -51.47
N PHE A 163 -66.82 21.85 -51.45
CA PHE A 163 -66.27 23.17 -51.71
C PHE A 163 -65.64 23.23 -53.09
N GLN A 164 -65.71 24.41 -53.71
CA GLN A 164 -64.98 24.72 -54.95
C GLN A 164 -64.11 25.95 -54.72
N THR A 165 -62.82 25.83 -55.02
CA THR A 165 -61.83 26.90 -54.85
C THR A 165 -62.03 28.02 -55.87
N ILE A 166 -61.66 29.22 -55.45
CA ILE A 166 -61.57 30.41 -56.31
C ILE A 166 -60.08 30.76 -56.40
N PRO A 167 -59.33 30.25 -57.40
CA PRO A 167 -57.87 30.36 -57.41
C PRO A 167 -57.32 31.80 -57.48
N LEU A 168 -58.15 32.78 -57.83
CA LEU A 168 -57.75 34.20 -57.91
C LEU A 168 -57.65 34.88 -56.53
N THR A 169 -58.08 34.22 -55.45
CA THR A 169 -58.05 34.74 -54.06
C THR A 169 -57.02 34.03 -53.20
N GLU A 170 -56.01 33.43 -53.82
CA GLU A 170 -54.93 32.73 -53.12
C GLU A 170 -53.99 33.74 -52.46
N THR A 171 -53.80 33.59 -51.16
CA THR A 171 -52.83 34.37 -50.37
C THR A 171 -51.98 33.41 -49.55
N SER A 172 -50.67 33.59 -49.59
CA SER A 172 -49.70 32.80 -48.83
C SER A 172 -48.95 33.65 -47.80
N GLY A 173 -48.44 32.99 -46.77
CA GLY A 173 -47.45 33.54 -45.85
C GLY A 173 -46.46 32.44 -45.44
N GLU A 174 -45.22 32.83 -45.22
CA GLU A 174 -44.09 31.94 -44.95
C GLU A 174 -43.63 32.15 -43.51
N ALA A 175 -43.22 31.05 -42.86
CA ALA A 175 -42.58 31.04 -41.55
C ALA A 175 -41.29 30.23 -41.65
N GLU A 176 -40.15 30.93 -41.68
CA GLU A 176 -38.82 30.34 -41.74
C GLU A 176 -38.24 30.13 -40.33
N LEU A 177 -37.61 28.99 -40.08
CA LEU A 177 -36.73 28.81 -38.93
C LEU A 177 -35.48 29.69 -39.13
N THR A 178 -35.13 30.51 -38.15
CA THR A 178 -33.90 31.33 -38.22
C THR A 178 -32.70 30.54 -37.71
N ALA A 179 -31.51 30.79 -38.29
CA ALA A 179 -30.22 30.16 -37.96
C ALA A 179 -29.79 30.18 -36.47
N ASP A 180 -30.52 30.88 -35.61
CA ASP A 180 -30.36 30.82 -34.16
C ASP A 180 -30.90 29.51 -33.53
N CYS A 181 -31.52 28.63 -34.33
CA CYS A 181 -31.89 27.25 -33.96
C CYS A 181 -30.95 26.17 -34.52
N ILE A 182 -29.67 26.48 -34.73
CA ILE A 182 -28.66 25.54 -35.25
C ILE A 182 -27.78 25.01 -34.11
N LEU A 183 -27.76 23.69 -33.90
CA LEU A 183 -26.53 23.02 -33.47
C LEU A 183 -25.59 22.89 -34.69
N PRO A 184 -24.27 23.12 -34.52
CA PRO A 184 -23.34 23.36 -35.63
C PRO A 184 -23.27 22.19 -36.63
N LEU A 185 -23.05 22.53 -37.92
CA LEU A 185 -22.74 21.59 -39.00
C LEU A 185 -21.74 20.51 -38.54
N PRO A 186 -21.79 19.30 -39.11
CA PRO A 186 -20.91 18.25 -38.66
C PRO A 186 -19.44 18.65 -38.79
N SER A 187 -18.81 18.98 -37.66
CA SER A 187 -17.39 19.27 -37.57
C SER A 187 -16.59 18.01 -37.83
N ALA A 188 -15.63 18.11 -38.76
CA ALA A 188 -14.54 17.16 -38.82
C ALA A 188 -13.80 17.24 -37.47
N GLY A 189 -13.56 16.09 -36.84
CA GLY A 189 -12.76 16.07 -35.64
C GLY A 189 -11.34 16.46 -36.01
N GLU A 190 -10.78 17.43 -35.32
CA GLU A 190 -9.39 17.83 -35.54
C GLU A 190 -8.53 17.20 -34.45
N VAL A 191 -7.54 16.39 -34.85
CA VAL A 191 -6.55 15.83 -33.93
C VAL A 191 -5.75 17.01 -33.37
N GLN A 192 -5.99 17.33 -32.11
CA GLN A 192 -5.41 18.51 -31.47
C GLN A 192 -4.05 18.15 -30.86
N ARG A 193 -3.97 17.03 -30.14
CA ARG A 193 -2.79 16.60 -29.42
C ARG A 193 -2.67 15.08 -29.43
N VAL A 194 -1.43 14.61 -29.43
CA VAL A 194 -1.10 13.25 -29.03
C VAL A 194 -0.09 13.39 -27.90
N GLU A 195 -0.50 13.10 -26.68
CA GLU A 195 0.39 13.05 -25.53
C GLU A 195 0.96 11.65 -25.39
N ALA A 196 2.25 11.57 -25.07
CA ALA A 196 2.95 10.31 -25.03
C ALA A 196 3.63 10.17 -23.67
N THR A 197 3.32 9.09 -22.97
CA THR A 197 4.03 8.67 -21.76
C THR A 197 4.66 7.31 -22.01
N SER A 198 5.76 7.04 -21.30
CA SER A 198 6.43 5.74 -21.40
C SER A 198 6.83 5.24 -20.03
N ALA A 199 6.83 3.92 -19.91
CA ALA A 199 7.26 3.22 -18.73
C ALA A 199 8.07 1.99 -19.13
N CYS A 200 9.11 1.69 -18.36
CA CYS A 200 9.69 0.37 -18.34
C CYS A 200 8.82 -0.54 -17.46
N GLU A 201 8.59 -1.77 -17.94
CA GLU A 201 7.80 -2.84 -17.29
C GLU A 201 6.28 -2.89 -17.55
N LEU A 202 5.82 -4.14 -17.74
CA LEU A 202 4.43 -4.56 -17.62
C LEU A 202 4.24 -5.13 -16.21
N ASP A 203 3.19 -4.70 -15.50
CA ASP A 203 2.80 -5.26 -14.19
C ASP A 203 2.90 -6.80 -14.20
N GLY A 204 3.90 -7.35 -13.48
CA GLY A 204 4.07 -8.80 -13.28
C GLY A 204 5.09 -9.52 -14.16
N THR A 205 5.92 -8.83 -14.96
CA THR A 205 7.08 -9.47 -15.64
C THR A 205 8.36 -8.63 -15.53
N PRO A 206 9.45 -9.15 -14.90
CA PRO A 206 10.71 -8.42 -14.69
C PRO A 206 11.59 -8.50 -15.96
N SER A 207 11.09 -7.99 -17.08
CA SER A 207 11.87 -7.93 -18.32
C SER A 207 12.31 -6.50 -18.58
N LYS A 208 13.58 -6.16 -18.27
CA LYS A 208 14.25 -4.90 -18.68
C LYS A 208 14.44 -4.74 -20.20
N LYS A 209 13.69 -5.52 -20.98
CA LYS A 209 13.61 -5.48 -22.43
C LYS A 209 12.20 -5.10 -22.90
N ASP A 210 11.25 -4.99 -21.99
CA ASP A 210 9.84 -4.74 -22.30
C ASP A 210 9.53 -3.30 -21.88
N ALA A 211 8.96 -2.52 -22.79
CA ALA A 211 8.54 -1.15 -22.55
C ALA A 211 7.10 -0.97 -23.01
N VAL A 212 6.36 -0.11 -22.30
CA VAL A 212 5.02 0.31 -22.69
C VAL A 212 5.07 1.79 -23.03
N PHE A 213 4.62 2.11 -24.23
CA PHE A 213 4.39 3.48 -24.67
C PHE A 213 2.88 3.70 -24.72
N LYS A 214 2.39 4.68 -23.96
CA LYS A 214 0.98 5.05 -23.93
C LYS A 214 0.82 6.37 -24.67
N PHE A 215 -0.17 6.42 -25.56
CA PHE A 215 -0.49 7.61 -26.31
C PHE A 215 -1.93 8.01 -26.06
N GLU A 216 -2.16 9.18 -25.49
CA GLU A 216 -3.48 9.78 -25.38
C GLU A 216 -3.69 10.71 -26.58
N VAL A 217 -4.69 10.41 -27.39
CA VAL A 217 -5.06 11.16 -28.59
C VAL A 217 -6.27 12.01 -28.26
N SER A 218 -6.19 13.32 -28.47
CA SER A 218 -7.31 14.25 -28.27
C SER A 218 -7.78 14.90 -29.57
N PHE A 219 -9.09 15.13 -29.65
CA PHE A 219 -9.79 15.78 -30.75
C PHE A 219 -10.48 17.05 -30.25
N ASP A 220 -10.22 18.18 -30.89
CA ASP A 220 -10.89 19.44 -30.61
C ASP A 220 -11.03 20.28 -31.90
N PRO A 221 -12.26 20.54 -32.39
CA PRO A 221 -13.51 19.99 -31.85
C PRO A 221 -13.56 18.47 -32.04
N ALA A 222 -14.33 17.77 -31.20
CA ALA A 222 -14.64 16.37 -31.47
C ALA A 222 -15.44 16.23 -32.77
N GLY A 223 -15.23 15.11 -33.46
CA GLY A 223 -15.98 14.79 -34.66
C GLY A 223 -17.45 14.53 -34.32
N THR A 224 -18.38 15.22 -34.96
CA THR A 224 -19.84 15.04 -34.75
C THR A 224 -20.40 13.81 -35.49
N GLU A 225 -19.61 13.21 -36.38
CA GLU A 225 -19.84 11.91 -37.01
C GLU A 225 -18.62 11.01 -36.86
N ALA A 226 -18.80 9.70 -37.07
CA ALA A 226 -17.70 8.75 -37.09
C ALA A 226 -16.73 9.04 -38.24
N GLN A 227 -15.44 9.17 -37.94
CA GLN A 227 -14.43 9.67 -38.88
C GLN A 227 -13.23 8.74 -39.01
N LEU A 228 -12.59 8.80 -40.17
CA LEU A 228 -11.43 7.98 -40.51
C LEU A 228 -10.14 8.78 -40.28
N TYR A 229 -9.22 8.21 -39.51
CA TYR A 229 -7.89 8.77 -39.28
C TYR A 229 -6.82 7.76 -39.68
N GLY A 230 -5.74 8.22 -40.29
CA GLY A 230 -4.50 7.46 -40.44
C GLY A 230 -3.69 7.48 -39.13
N TYR A 231 -3.11 6.35 -38.77
CA TYR A 231 -2.12 6.26 -37.68
C TYR A 231 -0.80 5.71 -38.19
N SER A 232 0.32 6.18 -37.62
CA SER A 232 1.65 5.60 -37.84
C SER A 232 2.56 5.72 -36.62
N PHE A 233 3.31 4.65 -36.35
CA PHE A 233 4.33 4.59 -35.31
C PHE A 233 5.73 4.70 -35.90
N GLU A 234 6.54 5.59 -35.33
CA GLU A 234 7.95 5.79 -35.68
C GLU A 234 8.85 5.58 -34.46
N ALA A 235 9.91 4.79 -34.59
CA ALA A 235 10.92 4.62 -33.56
C ALA A 235 11.98 5.72 -33.65
N LEU A 236 12.24 6.39 -32.53
CA LEU A 236 13.18 7.49 -32.36
C LEU A 236 14.28 7.08 -31.36
N GLY A 237 15.52 7.56 -31.52
CA GLY A 237 16.63 7.24 -30.60
C GLY A 237 17.45 5.98 -30.97
N ASP A 238 18.36 5.57 -30.09
CA ASP A 238 19.36 4.52 -30.33
C ASP A 238 18.80 3.12 -30.10
N TRP A 239 17.79 2.75 -30.88
CA TRP A 239 17.32 1.37 -30.94
C TRP A 239 18.45 0.47 -31.48
N SER A 240 18.89 -0.52 -30.70
CA SER A 240 20.01 -1.41 -31.07
C SER A 240 19.91 -1.92 -32.53
N GLU A 241 21.03 -1.98 -33.27
CA GLU A 241 21.10 -2.44 -34.67
C GLU A 241 20.47 -3.85 -34.89
N SER A 242 20.26 -4.61 -33.80
CA SER A 242 19.59 -5.92 -33.73
C SER A 242 18.05 -5.89 -33.73
N GLY A 243 17.42 -4.71 -33.74
CA GLY A 243 15.98 -4.51 -33.94
C GLY A 243 15.11 -4.69 -32.69
N TYR A 244 14.06 -3.88 -32.60
CA TYR A 244 12.96 -4.01 -31.63
C TYR A 244 11.75 -4.68 -32.30
N ARG A 245 10.87 -5.27 -31.49
CA ARG A 245 9.61 -5.84 -31.98
C ARG A 245 8.44 -5.23 -31.21
N LEU A 246 7.53 -4.60 -31.95
CA LEU A 246 6.18 -4.28 -31.45
C LEU A 246 5.45 -5.60 -31.19
N GLN A 247 5.16 -5.86 -29.92
CA GLN A 247 4.52 -7.08 -29.47
C GLN A 247 3.01 -6.95 -29.58
N GLU A 248 2.46 -5.85 -29.08
CA GLU A 248 1.03 -5.59 -29.00
C GLU A 248 0.75 -4.10 -29.13
N ILE A 249 -0.36 -3.77 -29.80
CA ILE A 249 -0.91 -2.43 -29.88
C ILE A 249 -2.40 -2.56 -29.55
N VAL A 250 -2.84 -1.91 -28.48
CA VAL A 250 -4.21 -1.98 -27.97
C VAL A 250 -4.87 -0.63 -28.17
N PHE A 251 -5.96 -0.64 -28.95
CA PHE A 251 -6.88 0.49 -29.07
C PHE A 251 -8.15 0.18 -28.26
N PRO A 252 -8.94 1.20 -27.85
CA PRO A 252 -10.19 0.97 -27.15
C PRO A 252 -11.22 0.27 -28.05
N ASP A 253 -12.14 -0.48 -27.44
CA ASP A 253 -13.14 -1.30 -28.15
C ASP A 253 -14.04 -0.48 -29.11
N ASP A 254 -14.24 0.81 -28.80
CA ASP A 254 -15.09 1.71 -29.56
C ASP A 254 -14.38 2.31 -30.79
N VAL A 255 -13.06 2.14 -30.91
CA VAL A 255 -12.25 2.57 -32.06
C VAL A 255 -12.02 1.38 -32.99
N THR A 256 -12.58 1.44 -34.20
CA THR A 256 -12.46 0.32 -35.15
C THR A 256 -11.16 0.39 -35.96
N LEU A 257 -10.30 -0.60 -35.81
CA LEU A 257 -9.02 -0.71 -36.51
C LEU A 257 -9.13 -1.21 -37.95
N ARG A 258 -8.40 -0.55 -38.87
CA ARG A 258 -8.18 -0.95 -40.26
C ARG A 258 -6.68 -0.93 -40.59
N PRO A 259 -5.89 -1.89 -40.05
CA PRO A 259 -4.44 -1.88 -40.18
C PRO A 259 -3.97 -2.14 -41.63
N THR A 260 -3.02 -1.34 -42.12
CA THR A 260 -2.33 -1.62 -43.40
C THR A 260 -1.00 -2.33 -43.18
N SER A 261 -0.39 -2.17 -42.00
CA SER A 261 0.80 -2.85 -41.50
C SER A 261 0.79 -2.95 -39.97
N LYS A 262 1.86 -3.45 -39.36
CA LYS A 262 1.99 -3.45 -37.89
C LYS A 262 2.25 -2.08 -37.29
N THR A 263 2.80 -1.14 -38.05
CA THR A 263 3.21 0.19 -37.57
C THR A 263 2.37 1.31 -38.18
N ALA A 264 1.40 1.01 -39.04
CA ALA A 264 0.57 2.03 -39.67
C ALA A 264 -0.75 1.42 -40.17
N GLY A 265 -1.78 2.26 -40.28
CA GLY A 265 -3.11 1.86 -40.72
C GLY A 265 -4.10 3.00 -40.65
N GLU A 266 -5.38 2.66 -40.74
CA GLU A 266 -6.47 3.60 -40.50
C GLU A 266 -7.25 3.15 -39.26
N ILE A 267 -7.88 4.09 -38.58
CA ILE A 267 -8.82 3.88 -37.48
C ILE A 267 -10.12 4.62 -37.78
N VAL A 268 -11.24 4.05 -37.36
CA VAL A 268 -12.54 4.73 -37.36
C VAL A 268 -12.86 5.12 -35.92
N VAL A 269 -12.91 6.42 -35.68
CA VAL A 269 -13.20 7.04 -34.39
C VAL A 269 -14.69 7.43 -34.38
N PRO A 270 -15.49 7.01 -33.38
CA PRO A 270 -16.92 7.32 -33.33
C PRO A 270 -17.19 8.81 -33.08
N ALA A 271 -18.43 9.23 -33.38
CA ALA A 271 -18.90 10.58 -33.12
C ALA A 271 -18.81 10.93 -31.62
N GLY A 272 -18.46 12.18 -31.30
CA GLY A 272 -18.34 12.71 -29.95
C GLY A 272 -17.12 12.22 -29.17
N MET A 273 -16.22 11.44 -29.78
CA MET A 273 -15.01 10.98 -29.09
C MET A 273 -13.99 12.10 -29.02
N GLU A 274 -13.86 12.69 -27.84
CA GLU A 274 -12.91 13.75 -27.52
C GLU A 274 -11.51 13.21 -27.27
N THR A 275 -11.37 12.06 -26.60
CA THR A 275 -10.06 11.43 -26.38
C THR A 275 -10.11 9.91 -26.45
N PHE A 276 -8.98 9.29 -26.77
CA PHE A 276 -8.75 7.86 -26.53
C PHE A 276 -7.28 7.55 -26.26
N GLU A 277 -7.03 6.44 -25.55
CA GLU A 277 -5.69 5.94 -25.24
C GLU A 277 -5.28 4.78 -26.16
N VAL A 278 -4.01 4.76 -26.57
CA VAL A 278 -3.38 3.67 -27.31
C VAL A 278 -2.19 3.14 -26.53
N ASP A 279 -2.26 1.88 -26.13
CA ASP A 279 -1.17 1.20 -25.44
C ASP A 279 -0.32 0.42 -26.45
N VAL A 280 0.99 0.65 -26.43
CA VAL A 280 1.96 -0.02 -27.30
C VAL A 280 3.00 -0.74 -26.47
N VAL A 281 2.98 -2.07 -26.55
CA VAL A 281 3.97 -2.93 -25.89
C VAL A 281 5.11 -3.23 -26.86
N VAL A 282 6.33 -2.83 -26.48
CA VAL A 282 7.56 -3.08 -27.23
C VAL A 282 8.43 -4.08 -26.48
N LYS A 283 9.03 -5.02 -27.23
CA LYS A 283 10.04 -5.94 -26.72
C LYS A 283 11.36 -5.77 -27.48
N SER A 284 12.40 -5.36 -26.77
CA SER A 284 13.78 -5.23 -27.25
C SER A 284 14.51 -6.58 -27.22
N ASN A 285 15.49 -6.74 -28.10
CA ASN A 285 16.40 -7.89 -28.05
C ASN A 285 17.52 -7.71 -27.01
N GLN A 286 17.82 -6.46 -26.63
CA GLN A 286 18.82 -6.05 -25.64
C GLN A 286 18.15 -5.32 -24.46
N VAL A 287 18.90 -5.08 -23.38
CA VAL A 287 18.44 -4.26 -22.26
C VAL A 287 18.20 -2.83 -22.77
N LEU A 288 17.10 -2.23 -22.36
CA LEU A 288 16.77 -0.85 -22.71
C LEU A 288 17.80 0.08 -22.06
N THR A 289 18.28 1.07 -22.80
CA THR A 289 19.31 2.01 -22.35
C THR A 289 18.73 3.27 -21.74
N GLY A 290 17.41 3.48 -21.93
CA GLY A 290 16.73 4.74 -21.62
C GLY A 290 16.74 5.72 -22.78
N GLU A 291 17.57 5.52 -23.82
CA GLU A 291 17.60 6.42 -24.98
C GLU A 291 16.63 5.99 -26.10
N GLU A 292 15.86 4.91 -25.91
CA GLU A 292 14.83 4.47 -26.84
C GLU A 292 13.57 5.34 -26.73
N ALA A 293 13.00 5.73 -27.88
CA ALA A 293 11.81 6.56 -27.96
C ALA A 293 10.85 6.09 -29.05
N LEU A 294 9.56 6.35 -28.87
CA LEU A 294 8.52 6.01 -29.83
C LEU A 294 7.61 7.21 -30.06
N ALA A 295 7.24 7.43 -31.31
CA ALA A 295 6.27 8.44 -31.71
C ALA A 295 5.04 7.80 -32.35
N LEU A 296 3.87 8.36 -32.05
CA LEU A 296 2.61 8.09 -32.73
C LEU A 296 2.14 9.36 -33.43
N THR A 297 1.85 9.23 -34.72
CA THR A 297 1.18 10.26 -35.52
C THR A 297 -0.25 9.81 -35.82
N ILE A 298 -1.23 10.67 -35.54
CA ILE A 298 -2.63 10.52 -35.97
C ILE A 298 -2.96 11.67 -36.92
N SER A 299 -3.60 11.37 -38.05
CA SER A 299 -3.91 12.36 -39.08
C SER A 299 -5.21 12.06 -39.81
N ASN A 300 -5.85 13.10 -40.34
CA ASN A 300 -6.91 13.02 -41.34
C ASN A 300 -6.69 14.13 -42.39
N ASP A 301 -7.67 14.38 -43.24
CA ASP A 301 -7.56 15.42 -44.28
C ASP A 301 -7.54 16.86 -43.70
N SER A 302 -7.96 17.08 -42.45
CA SER A 302 -8.02 18.40 -41.80
C SER A 302 -6.90 18.68 -40.81
N SER A 303 -6.32 17.66 -40.18
CA SER A 303 -5.44 17.80 -39.01
C SER A 303 -4.43 16.65 -38.89
N GLU A 304 -3.31 16.91 -38.23
CA GLU A 304 -2.26 15.95 -37.94
C GLU A 304 -1.58 16.33 -36.61
N ALA A 305 -1.45 15.37 -35.70
CA ALA A 305 -0.69 15.55 -34.47
C ALA A 305 0.23 14.35 -34.23
N THR A 306 1.40 14.62 -33.64
CA THR A 306 2.39 13.61 -33.30
C THR A 306 2.82 13.77 -31.85
N GLY A 307 2.75 12.67 -31.10
CA GLY A 307 3.23 12.56 -29.74
C GLY A 307 4.43 11.65 -29.71
N ALA A 308 5.50 12.06 -29.03
CA ALA A 308 6.71 11.28 -28.89
C ALA A 308 7.16 11.28 -27.43
N THR A 309 7.65 10.15 -26.96
CA THR A 309 8.21 10.01 -25.62
C THR A 309 9.42 9.10 -25.66
N SER A 310 10.35 9.32 -24.74
CA SER A 310 11.57 8.54 -24.59
C SER A 310 11.63 7.90 -23.21
N LEU A 311 12.27 6.75 -23.12
CA LEU A 311 12.51 6.04 -21.87
C LEU A 311 13.52 6.74 -20.94
N LYS A 312 14.01 7.93 -21.32
CA LYS A 312 15.06 8.66 -20.60
C LYS A 312 14.57 9.18 -19.27
N ASP A 313 13.32 9.63 -19.26
CA ASP A 313 12.65 10.20 -18.09
C ASP A 313 11.92 9.10 -17.27
N ALA A 314 11.87 7.86 -17.78
CA ALA A 314 11.18 6.72 -17.17
C ALA A 314 12.08 5.85 -16.25
N ASP A 315 13.22 6.41 -15.82
CA ASP A 315 14.24 5.77 -14.95
C ASP A 315 14.71 4.38 -15.46
N CYS A 316 14.79 4.25 -16.79
CA CYS A 316 15.23 3.03 -17.47
C CYS A 316 16.75 2.93 -17.61
N ALA A 317 17.49 3.92 -17.08
CA ALA A 317 18.95 3.91 -17.13
C ALA A 317 19.49 2.85 -16.17
N PRO A 318 20.48 2.04 -16.59
CA PRO A 318 21.05 1.03 -15.71
C PRO A 318 21.69 1.68 -14.47
N THR A 319 21.32 1.23 -13.28
CA THR A 319 21.99 1.65 -12.04
C THR A 319 23.45 1.19 -12.03
N ILE A 320 24.34 2.04 -11.53
CA ILE A 320 25.75 1.71 -11.33
C ILE A 320 25.88 1.18 -9.90
N GLY A 321 26.56 0.04 -9.73
CA GLY A 321 26.74 -0.54 -8.39
C GLY A 321 27.66 0.30 -7.51
N GLU A 322 27.34 0.39 -6.22
CA GLU A 322 28.13 1.13 -5.22
C GLU A 322 28.61 0.17 -4.14
N VAL A 323 29.85 0.32 -3.67
CA VAL A 323 30.26 -0.35 -2.43
C VAL A 323 29.67 0.38 -1.23
N ASP A 324 28.92 -0.35 -0.40
CA ASP A 324 28.21 0.19 0.77
C ASP A 324 29.06 -0.04 2.02
N GLN A 325 29.43 -1.30 2.27
CA GLN A 325 30.12 -1.68 3.48
C GLN A 325 31.19 -2.74 3.21
N VAL A 326 32.30 -2.65 3.94
CA VAL A 326 33.31 -3.72 4.03
C VAL A 326 33.46 -4.07 5.51
N THR A 327 33.16 -5.31 5.87
CA THR A 327 33.40 -5.83 7.22
C THR A 327 34.46 -6.92 7.17
N GLY A 328 35.36 -6.91 8.15
CA GLY A 328 36.50 -7.82 8.18
C GLY A 328 36.46 -8.72 9.41
N VAL A 329 36.69 -10.01 9.21
CA VAL A 329 36.97 -10.98 10.27
C VAL A 329 38.30 -11.67 9.98
N ALA A 330 39.07 -11.99 11.00
CA ALA A 330 40.35 -12.66 10.85
C ALA A 330 40.30 -14.03 11.50
N ALA A 331 41.00 -15.02 10.96
CA ALA A 331 41.12 -16.36 11.55
C ALA A 331 42.57 -16.87 11.44
N CYS A 332 43.01 -17.60 12.45
CA CYS A 332 44.26 -18.37 12.37
C CYS A 332 44.04 -19.60 11.45
N GLU A 333 44.93 -19.87 10.49
CA GLU A 333 44.78 -21.05 9.60
C GLU A 333 45.00 -22.36 10.37
N ARG A 334 44.08 -23.32 10.17
CA ARG A 334 43.95 -24.61 10.89
C ARG A 334 44.91 -25.73 10.45
N GLU A 335 45.69 -25.59 9.38
CA GLU A 335 46.53 -26.70 8.88
C GLU A 335 48.00 -26.63 9.32
N GLY A 336 48.42 -27.64 10.10
CA GLY A 336 49.80 -28.09 10.18
C GLY A 336 50.58 -27.57 11.39
N LEU A 337 50.53 -28.35 12.47
CA LEU A 337 51.51 -28.51 13.54
C LEU A 337 52.87 -27.83 13.22
N THR A 338 53.23 -26.81 14.02
CA THR A 338 54.49 -26.02 14.13
C THR A 338 54.55 -24.59 13.58
N ASN A 339 53.73 -24.16 12.63
CA ASN A 339 53.89 -22.83 12.02
C ASN A 339 52.88 -21.78 12.54
N LYS A 340 53.27 -21.08 13.61
CA LYS A 340 52.60 -19.87 14.16
C LYS A 340 52.63 -18.65 13.21
N GLN A 341 52.62 -18.87 11.90
CA GLN A 341 53.02 -17.90 10.89
C GLN A 341 51.94 -17.62 9.86
N LYS A 342 50.79 -18.30 9.88
CA LYS A 342 49.74 -18.14 8.87
C LYS A 342 48.42 -17.66 9.48
N ALA A 343 47.75 -16.76 8.77
CA ALA A 343 46.39 -16.32 9.09
C ALA A 343 45.63 -16.02 7.80
N THR A 344 44.32 -16.17 7.87
CA THR A 344 43.37 -15.79 6.82
C THR A 344 42.56 -14.60 7.30
N PHE A 345 42.45 -13.57 6.48
CA PHE A 345 41.60 -12.42 6.72
C PHE A 345 40.47 -12.46 5.70
N SER A 346 39.23 -12.54 6.16
CA SER A 346 38.03 -12.61 5.34
C SER A 346 37.31 -11.28 5.41
N PHE A 347 36.97 -10.72 4.25
CA PHE A 347 36.20 -9.49 4.16
C PHE A 347 34.88 -9.77 3.48
N ASP A 348 33.77 -9.52 4.18
CA ASP A 348 32.45 -9.47 3.58
C ASP A 348 32.23 -8.07 3.00
N VAL A 349 32.03 -8.01 1.70
CA VAL A 349 31.77 -6.78 0.96
C VAL A 349 30.29 -6.76 0.61
N VAL A 350 29.60 -5.73 1.06
CA VAL A 350 28.22 -5.42 0.67
C VAL A 350 28.27 -4.34 -0.40
N VAL A 351 27.64 -4.63 -1.53
CA VAL A 351 27.49 -3.70 -2.65
C VAL A 351 26.01 -3.47 -2.90
N GLN A 352 25.64 -2.23 -3.18
CA GLN A 352 24.37 -1.95 -3.83
C GLN A 352 24.49 -2.45 -5.27
N PRO A 353 23.68 -3.45 -5.68
CA PRO A 353 23.85 -4.08 -6.99
C PRO A 353 23.56 -3.08 -8.10
N GLY A 354 24.48 -3.00 -9.06
CA GLY A 354 24.26 -2.28 -10.31
C GLY A 354 23.63 -3.17 -11.38
N ASP A 355 23.07 -2.54 -12.40
CA ASP A 355 22.54 -3.16 -13.61
C ASP A 355 23.60 -3.49 -14.65
N LEU A 356 24.80 -2.94 -14.49
CA LEU A 356 25.96 -3.20 -15.32
C LEU A 356 27.15 -3.65 -14.46
N PRO A 357 28.01 -4.54 -14.99
CA PRO A 357 29.26 -4.88 -14.32
C PRO A 357 30.09 -3.64 -14.00
N GLN A 358 30.59 -3.56 -12.77
CA GLN A 358 31.41 -2.46 -12.24
C GLN A 358 32.82 -2.90 -11.93
N ILE A 359 33.77 -1.97 -12.07
CA ILE A 359 35.17 -2.19 -11.71
C ILE A 359 35.47 -1.41 -10.43
N TYR A 360 35.92 -2.13 -9.41
CA TYR A 360 36.40 -1.56 -8.16
C TYR A 360 37.91 -1.70 -8.06
N GLU A 361 38.58 -0.62 -7.66
CA GLU A 361 39.98 -0.64 -7.23
C GLU A 361 40.03 -1.12 -5.79
N TYR A 362 40.94 -2.05 -5.49
CA TYR A 362 41.12 -2.58 -4.15
C TYR A 362 42.57 -2.41 -3.66
N SER A 363 42.74 -2.26 -2.34
CA SER A 363 44.05 -2.22 -1.69
C SER A 363 44.05 -2.85 -0.30
N PHE A 364 45.14 -3.55 0.04
CA PHE A 364 45.34 -4.19 1.35
C PHE A 364 46.43 -3.50 2.17
N VAL A 365 46.12 -3.13 3.42
CA VAL A 365 47.04 -2.50 4.37
C VAL A 365 47.25 -3.39 5.59
N LEU A 366 48.50 -3.80 5.83
CA LEU A 366 48.89 -4.69 6.93
C LEU A 366 49.33 -3.90 8.18
N SER A 367 48.94 -4.34 9.37
CA SER A 367 49.36 -3.76 10.65
C SER A 367 49.57 -4.82 11.75
N GLY A 368 50.36 -4.52 12.78
CA GLY A 368 50.59 -5.41 13.93
C GLY A 368 51.64 -6.53 13.75
N PHE A 369 52.02 -6.85 12.51
CA PHE A 369 52.97 -7.95 12.23
C PHE A 369 54.41 -7.66 12.66
N GLN A 370 55.01 -8.62 13.39
CA GLN A 370 56.41 -8.56 13.81
C GLN A 370 57.38 -8.84 12.65
N ALA A 371 58.46 -8.06 12.56
CA ALA A 371 59.50 -8.28 11.56
C ALA A 371 60.32 -9.56 11.86
N GLY A 372 60.45 -10.44 10.88
CA GLY A 372 61.34 -11.60 10.98
C GLY A 372 62.82 -11.22 10.99
N THR A 373 63.71 -12.18 11.23
CA THR A 373 65.18 -11.99 11.29
C THR A 373 65.83 -11.48 9.99
N SER A 374 65.08 -11.41 8.89
CA SER A 374 65.53 -10.96 7.56
C SER A 374 65.05 -9.56 7.14
N GLY A 375 64.20 -8.89 7.95
CA GLY A 375 63.72 -7.52 7.67
C GLY A 375 62.49 -7.42 6.76
N ASP A 376 62.03 -8.51 6.15
CA ASP A 376 60.71 -8.59 5.52
C ASP A 376 59.65 -8.88 6.57
N GLN A 377 58.50 -8.18 6.51
CA GLN A 377 57.46 -8.26 7.53
C GLN A 377 56.43 -9.38 7.27
N VAL A 378 55.79 -9.42 6.09
CA VAL A 378 54.69 -10.35 5.76
C VAL A 378 54.55 -10.55 4.25
N GLU A 379 54.23 -11.77 3.82
CA GLU A 379 53.87 -12.11 2.44
C GLU A 379 52.37 -12.45 2.32
N ILE A 380 51.65 -11.85 1.38
CA ILE A 380 50.29 -12.28 1.01
C ILE A 380 50.47 -13.48 0.07
N THR A 381 50.04 -14.65 0.52
CA THR A 381 50.28 -15.93 -0.16
C THR A 381 49.10 -16.40 -0.99
N GLY A 382 47.90 -15.87 -0.74
CA GLY A 382 46.69 -16.15 -1.52
C GLY A 382 45.65 -15.04 -1.35
N ILE A 383 44.94 -14.75 -2.43
CA ILE A 383 43.73 -13.90 -2.43
C ILE A 383 42.71 -14.65 -3.25
N GLU A 384 41.59 -15.01 -2.63
CA GLU A 384 40.49 -15.73 -3.25
C GLU A 384 39.19 -14.96 -3.01
N VAL A 385 38.24 -15.10 -3.93
CA VAL A 385 36.87 -14.58 -3.75
C VAL A 385 35.97 -15.79 -3.55
N ALA A 386 35.38 -15.89 -2.37
CA ALA A 386 34.33 -16.86 -2.08
C ALA A 386 32.99 -16.31 -2.58
N ASN A 387 32.13 -17.20 -3.10
CA ASN A 387 30.93 -16.84 -3.87
C ASN A 387 31.27 -16.05 -5.16
N SER A 388 32.20 -16.56 -5.97
CA SER A 388 32.70 -15.92 -7.20
C SER A 388 31.69 -15.79 -8.35
N ASP A 389 30.42 -16.14 -8.14
CA ASP A 389 29.39 -16.03 -9.18
C ASP A 389 29.15 -14.54 -9.45
N GLY A 390 29.80 -14.04 -10.50
CA GLY A 390 29.76 -12.65 -10.89
C GLY A 390 30.86 -11.77 -10.31
N VAL A 391 31.96 -12.30 -9.75
CA VAL A 391 33.08 -11.46 -9.30
C VAL A 391 34.42 -12.03 -9.79
N GLU A 392 35.19 -11.23 -10.53
CA GLU A 392 36.48 -11.65 -11.07
C GLU A 392 37.59 -10.59 -10.92
N PHE A 393 38.81 -11.04 -10.63
CA PHE A 393 39.98 -10.17 -10.70
C PHE A 393 40.40 -9.93 -12.14
N LEU A 394 40.57 -8.67 -12.54
CA LEU A 394 41.01 -8.33 -13.90
C LEU A 394 42.47 -8.72 -14.18
N LYS A 395 43.27 -8.92 -13.13
CA LYS A 395 44.69 -9.33 -13.18
C LYS A 395 44.99 -10.28 -12.03
N GLN A 396 46.15 -10.94 -12.05
CA GLN A 396 46.60 -11.74 -10.91
C GLN A 396 46.60 -10.88 -9.63
N PRO A 397 45.86 -11.31 -8.58
CA PRO A 397 45.62 -10.46 -7.43
C PRO A 397 46.91 -10.25 -6.63
N GLY A 398 47.17 -9.01 -6.25
CA GLY A 398 48.29 -8.58 -5.40
C GLY A 398 47.82 -7.69 -4.24
N ARG A 399 48.72 -6.90 -3.65
CA ARG A 399 48.39 -5.94 -2.58
C ARG A 399 47.44 -4.82 -3.01
N GLU A 400 47.43 -4.53 -4.31
CA GLU A 400 46.55 -3.57 -4.95
C GLU A 400 46.12 -4.15 -6.31
N GLY A 401 44.93 -3.80 -6.78
CA GLY A 401 44.43 -4.28 -8.05
C GLY A 401 43.04 -3.78 -8.39
N GLN A 402 42.42 -4.43 -9.37
CA GLN A 402 41.07 -4.15 -9.83
C GLN A 402 40.27 -5.45 -9.88
N LEU A 403 39.05 -5.41 -9.39
CA LEU A 403 38.07 -6.49 -9.46
C LEU A 403 36.84 -6.00 -10.22
N GLN A 404 36.28 -6.85 -11.06
CA GLN A 404 35.00 -6.64 -11.72
C GLN A 404 33.92 -7.37 -10.93
N VAL A 405 32.83 -6.67 -10.64
CA VAL A 405 31.60 -7.21 -10.05
C VAL A 405 30.52 -7.12 -11.12
N ASP A 406 29.96 -8.24 -11.52
CA ASP A 406 28.87 -8.34 -12.47
C ASP A 406 27.57 -7.74 -11.90
N ALA A 407 26.63 -7.44 -12.80
CA ALA A 407 25.34 -6.90 -12.42
C ALA A 407 24.57 -7.83 -11.47
N GLY A 408 23.86 -7.26 -10.49
CA GLY A 408 23.02 -8.01 -9.54
C GLY A 408 23.76 -8.69 -8.39
N VAL A 409 25.08 -8.59 -8.30
CA VAL A 409 25.81 -9.05 -7.11
C VAL A 409 25.56 -8.07 -5.97
N GLU A 410 25.01 -8.57 -4.86
CA GLU A 410 24.68 -7.79 -3.65
C GLU A 410 25.77 -7.90 -2.58
N SER A 411 26.48 -9.03 -2.57
CA SER A 411 27.60 -9.24 -1.65
C SER A 411 28.56 -10.29 -2.18
N PHE A 412 29.81 -10.19 -1.76
CA PHE A 412 30.83 -11.21 -2.00
C PHE A 412 31.85 -11.20 -0.86
N ARG A 413 32.59 -12.29 -0.73
CA ARG A 413 33.63 -12.42 0.30
C ARG A 413 35.01 -12.47 -0.33
N VAL A 414 35.95 -11.70 0.19
CA VAL A 414 37.36 -11.72 -0.19
C VAL A 414 38.18 -12.35 0.93
N ASP A 415 38.77 -13.50 0.66
CA ASP A 415 39.64 -14.22 1.60
C ASP A 415 41.11 -13.96 1.24
N VAL A 416 41.90 -13.56 2.23
CA VAL A 416 43.30 -13.20 2.09
C VAL A 416 44.16 -14.04 3.03
N SER A 417 44.87 -15.01 2.49
CA SER A 417 45.86 -15.79 3.25
C SER A 417 47.19 -15.06 3.29
N VAL A 418 47.73 -14.88 4.49
CA VAL A 418 49.04 -14.27 4.72
C VAL A 418 49.97 -15.25 5.43
N THR A 419 51.26 -15.17 5.07
CA THR A 419 52.34 -15.86 5.79
C THR A 419 53.29 -14.81 6.37
N SER A 420 53.28 -14.69 7.70
CA SER A 420 54.23 -13.93 8.50
C SER A 420 55.57 -14.67 8.62
N LYS A 421 56.69 -13.94 8.62
CA LYS A 421 58.01 -14.51 8.93
C LYS A 421 58.29 -14.58 10.44
N GLY A 422 57.43 -13.99 11.27
CA GLY A 422 57.45 -14.05 12.74
C GLY A 422 56.18 -14.72 13.30
N ALA A 423 56.16 -15.05 14.58
CA ALA A 423 54.95 -15.61 15.19
C ALA A 423 53.81 -14.58 15.16
N ILE A 424 52.60 -15.02 14.78
CA ILE A 424 51.35 -14.29 14.91
C ILE A 424 50.98 -14.27 16.39
N THR A 425 50.82 -13.08 16.96
CA THR A 425 50.62 -12.88 18.40
C THR A 425 49.17 -12.56 18.76
N GLY A 426 48.29 -12.38 17.77
CA GLY A 426 46.92 -11.91 17.96
C GLY A 426 46.78 -10.40 17.83
N GLU A 427 47.86 -9.65 17.59
CA GLU A 427 47.81 -8.18 17.43
C GLU A 427 47.78 -7.77 15.95
N GLU A 428 47.78 -8.75 15.05
CA GLU A 428 47.83 -8.55 13.61
C GLU A 428 46.45 -8.20 13.03
N ALA A 429 46.43 -7.18 12.16
CA ALA A 429 45.23 -6.77 11.44
C ALA A 429 45.52 -6.44 9.97
N LEU A 430 44.51 -6.65 9.13
CA LEU A 430 44.52 -6.33 7.71
C LEU A 430 43.31 -5.45 7.39
N GLU A 431 43.54 -4.37 6.66
CA GLU A 431 42.48 -3.50 6.15
C GLU A 431 42.33 -3.71 4.64
N LEU A 432 41.10 -3.91 4.18
CA LEU A 432 40.71 -3.89 2.77
C LEU A 432 39.99 -2.58 2.48
N SER A 433 40.46 -1.83 1.48
CA SER A 433 39.73 -0.71 0.90
C SER A 433 39.26 -1.05 -0.50
N LEU A 434 38.02 -0.72 -0.84
CA LEU A 434 37.42 -0.83 -2.17
C LEU A 434 36.88 0.53 -2.61
N ALA A 435 37.06 0.89 -3.87
CA ALA A 435 36.50 2.12 -4.43
C ALA A 435 36.20 2.02 -5.93
N ASN A 436 35.17 2.73 -6.38
CA ASN A 436 34.94 3.03 -7.80
C ASN A 436 34.80 4.56 -7.98
N GLU A 437 34.25 5.02 -9.10
CA GLU A 437 34.07 6.47 -9.35
C GLU A 437 32.97 7.12 -8.48
N LEU A 438 32.08 6.32 -7.87
CA LEU A 438 30.92 6.80 -7.10
C LEU A 438 31.11 6.66 -5.58
N SER A 439 31.63 5.52 -5.12
CA SER A 439 31.71 5.21 -3.70
C SER A 439 33.03 4.54 -3.30
N SER A 440 33.34 4.62 -2.00
CA SER A 440 34.52 3.99 -1.41
C SER A 440 34.22 3.53 0.01
N ALA A 441 34.59 2.30 0.34
CA ALA A 441 34.43 1.72 1.66
C ALA A 441 35.71 0.97 2.08
N SER A 442 35.94 0.86 3.38
CA SER A 442 37.07 0.14 3.95
C SER A 442 36.68 -0.60 5.21
N GLY A 443 37.21 -1.80 5.39
CA GLY A 443 36.98 -2.63 6.58
C GLY A 443 38.29 -3.20 7.09
N THR A 444 38.39 -3.33 8.41
CA THR A 444 39.57 -3.90 9.09
C THR A 444 39.20 -5.23 9.72
N ALA A 445 39.93 -6.28 9.37
CA ALA A 445 39.90 -7.60 10.00
C ALA A 445 41.06 -7.69 10.99
N SER A 446 40.78 -8.01 12.27
CA SER A 446 41.77 -8.03 13.34
C SER A 446 41.75 -9.36 14.10
N LEU A 447 42.94 -9.86 14.48
CA LEU A 447 43.06 -11.02 15.37
C LEU A 447 42.96 -10.65 16.87
N ALA A 448 42.79 -9.37 17.21
CA ALA A 448 42.83 -8.87 18.60
C ALA A 448 41.73 -9.48 19.50
N ASP A 449 40.57 -9.81 18.92
CA ASP A 449 39.43 -10.40 19.62
C ASP A 449 39.35 -11.92 19.44
N HIS A 450 40.39 -12.54 18.85
CA HIS A 450 40.44 -13.98 18.65
C HIS A 450 41.50 -14.60 19.54
N GLU A 451 41.05 -15.37 20.53
CA GLU A 451 41.89 -16.40 21.11
C GLU A 451 42.13 -17.42 20.01
N CYS A 452 43.28 -17.37 19.32
CA CYS A 452 43.68 -18.45 18.44
C CYS A 452 43.75 -19.71 19.32
N LYS A 453 42.69 -20.54 19.22
CA LYS A 453 42.36 -21.60 20.17
C LYS A 453 43.60 -22.44 20.44
N GLN A 454 43.83 -22.69 21.71
CA GLN A 454 44.93 -23.53 22.13
C GLN A 454 44.70 -24.96 21.59
N SER A 455 45.79 -25.69 21.35
CA SER A 455 45.73 -27.13 21.07
C SER A 455 44.90 -27.83 22.14
N ALA A 456 44.13 -28.87 21.78
CA ALA A 456 43.40 -29.68 22.75
C ALA A 456 44.36 -30.11 23.87
N VAL A 457 44.01 -29.88 25.14
CA VAL A 457 44.88 -30.15 26.29
C VAL A 457 44.39 -31.40 27.00
N LEU A 458 45.23 -32.42 27.14
CA LEU A 458 44.93 -33.58 27.98
C LEU A 458 44.86 -33.14 29.46
N GLU A 459 43.67 -33.19 30.04
CA GLU A 459 43.43 -32.76 31.43
C GLU A 459 43.58 -33.92 32.42
N ALA A 460 43.07 -35.11 32.07
CA ALA A 460 43.04 -36.27 32.94
C ALA A 460 43.07 -37.60 32.18
N VAL A 461 43.60 -38.63 32.84
CA VAL A 461 43.46 -40.04 32.43
C VAL A 461 43.15 -40.85 33.68
N ASP A 462 42.01 -41.56 33.68
CA ASP A 462 41.50 -42.33 34.81
C ASP A 462 41.28 -43.80 34.43
N GLY A 463 41.56 -44.72 35.36
CA GLY A 463 41.28 -46.15 35.19
C GLY A 463 39.88 -46.49 35.68
N LEU A 464 39.03 -47.07 34.81
CA LEU A 464 37.62 -47.36 35.12
C LEU A 464 37.40 -48.79 35.66
N GLY A 465 38.19 -49.76 35.18
CA GLY A 465 38.05 -51.16 35.58
C GLY A 465 38.31 -52.13 34.42
N TYR A 466 38.16 -53.42 34.67
CA TYR A 466 38.30 -54.45 33.63
C TYR A 466 37.20 -55.51 33.74
N CYS A 467 36.93 -56.18 32.63
CA CYS A 467 36.12 -57.40 32.62
C CYS A 467 36.85 -58.55 31.92
N SER A 468 36.47 -59.79 32.25
CA SER A 468 37.09 -61.01 31.72
C SER A 468 36.02 -61.96 31.18
N ASP A 469 36.22 -62.48 29.97
CA ASP A 469 35.45 -63.60 29.44
C ASP A 469 36.38 -64.82 29.32
N SER A 470 36.00 -65.95 29.91
CA SER A 470 36.90 -67.10 30.07
C SER A 470 36.22 -68.40 29.67
N ASP A 471 36.32 -68.77 28.39
CA ASP A 471 35.69 -70.00 27.91
C ASP A 471 36.67 -71.14 27.56
N ASP A 472 37.97 -70.89 27.28
CA ASP A 472 38.84 -71.96 26.71
C ASP A 472 40.31 -71.99 27.18
N GLY A 473 40.63 -71.45 28.37
CA GLY A 473 42.00 -71.48 28.93
C GLY A 473 42.96 -70.43 28.36
N ASN A 474 42.46 -69.56 27.48
CA ASN A 474 42.90 -68.17 27.30
C ASN A 474 41.92 -67.30 28.10
N THR A 475 42.43 -66.29 28.82
CA THR A 475 41.56 -65.28 29.43
C THR A 475 41.60 -64.05 28.55
N ASP A 476 40.47 -63.74 27.92
CA ASP A 476 40.30 -62.51 27.16
C ASP A 476 39.90 -61.42 28.16
N LEU A 477 40.70 -60.37 28.21
CA LEU A 477 40.56 -59.27 29.16
C LEU A 477 40.26 -58.00 28.38
N ARG A 478 39.31 -57.20 28.87
CA ARG A 478 39.06 -55.85 28.36
C ARG A 478 39.18 -54.84 29.49
N PHE A 479 40.10 -53.90 29.34
CA PHE A 479 40.36 -52.81 30.30
C PHE A 479 39.75 -51.51 29.79
N PHE A 480 39.23 -50.70 30.69
CA PHE A 480 38.60 -49.42 30.35
C PHE A 480 39.28 -48.27 31.08
N TYR A 481 39.54 -47.19 30.35
CA TYR A 481 40.04 -45.92 30.86
C TYR A 481 39.16 -44.78 30.37
N ARG A 482 39.15 -43.64 31.07
CA ARG A 482 38.60 -42.37 30.59
C ARG A 482 39.74 -41.40 30.38
N ALA A 483 39.80 -40.78 29.21
CA ALA A 483 40.69 -39.64 28.98
C ALA A 483 39.83 -38.40 28.74
N SER A 484 40.15 -37.32 29.44
CA SER A 484 39.46 -36.03 29.32
C SER A 484 40.41 -35.01 28.71
N PHE A 485 39.92 -34.32 27.71
CA PHE A 485 40.58 -33.28 26.94
C PHE A 485 39.77 -31.99 27.07
N ASP A 486 40.47 -30.87 27.27
CA ASP A 486 39.91 -29.55 27.00
C ASP A 486 39.82 -29.41 25.46
N PRO A 487 38.62 -29.33 24.87
CA PRO A 487 38.44 -29.33 23.42
C PRO A 487 39.20 -28.18 22.75
N GLY A 488 39.96 -28.50 21.71
CA GLY A 488 40.84 -27.54 21.04
C GLY A 488 41.21 -28.01 19.64
N LEU A 489 42.22 -27.40 19.04
CA LEU A 489 42.65 -27.81 17.68
C LEU A 489 43.14 -29.27 17.65
N PRO A 490 43.06 -29.98 16.51
CA PRO A 490 43.45 -31.37 16.44
C PRO A 490 44.91 -31.55 16.83
N THR A 491 45.16 -32.37 17.84
CA THR A 491 46.46 -32.43 18.51
C THR A 491 46.98 -33.86 18.53
N LEU A 492 48.26 -34.01 18.16
CA LEU A 492 48.94 -35.29 18.14
C LEU A 492 49.49 -35.60 19.54
N TYR A 493 49.09 -36.73 20.10
CA TYR A 493 49.56 -37.27 21.38
C TYR A 493 50.31 -38.59 21.17
N GLY A 494 51.31 -38.84 22.00
CA GLY A 494 51.88 -40.16 22.18
C GLY A 494 51.02 -40.98 23.16
N TYR A 495 50.93 -42.29 22.96
CA TYR A 495 50.39 -43.20 23.97
C TYR A 495 51.30 -44.40 24.21
N GLU A 496 51.34 -44.88 25.45
CA GLU A 496 52.12 -46.05 25.85
C GLU A 496 51.34 -46.91 26.86
N LEU A 497 51.28 -48.21 26.60
CA LEU A 497 50.69 -49.23 27.45
C LEU A 497 51.80 -49.98 28.20
N GLY A 498 51.72 -49.98 29.52
CA GLY A 498 52.64 -50.71 30.40
C GLY A 498 51.93 -51.80 31.18
N ILE A 499 52.70 -52.78 31.68
CA ILE A 499 52.19 -53.77 32.64
C ILE A 499 53.03 -53.68 33.90
N ASP A 500 52.39 -53.32 34.99
CA ASP A 500 53.00 -53.32 36.31
C ASP A 500 52.76 -54.66 37.02
N ASN A 501 53.75 -55.10 37.82
CA ASN A 501 53.74 -56.37 38.56
C ASN A 501 53.56 -57.64 37.69
N LEU A 502 54.24 -57.75 36.55
CA LEU A 502 54.27 -58.98 35.74
C LEU A 502 54.56 -60.23 36.60
N SER A 503 53.55 -61.09 36.76
CA SER A 503 53.73 -62.44 37.26
C SER A 503 54.65 -63.20 36.30
N LEU A 504 55.66 -63.91 36.83
CA LEU A 504 56.62 -64.71 36.06
C LEU A 504 55.97 -65.89 35.28
N THR A 505 54.64 -66.05 35.37
CA THR A 505 53.89 -67.16 34.78
C THR A 505 52.81 -66.76 33.77
N ALA A 506 52.57 -65.47 33.52
CA ALA A 506 51.58 -64.99 32.55
C ALA A 506 52.23 -64.09 31.49
N ASP A 507 52.07 -64.46 30.21
CA ASP A 507 52.41 -63.61 29.07
C ASP A 507 51.14 -62.88 28.60
N TYR A 508 51.26 -61.58 28.31
CA TYR A 508 50.16 -60.73 27.84
C TYR A 508 50.38 -60.30 26.40
N THR A 509 49.33 -60.35 25.59
CA THR A 509 49.32 -59.81 24.22
C THR A 509 48.20 -58.78 24.10
N ILE A 510 48.54 -57.54 23.76
CA ILE A 510 47.54 -56.51 23.43
C ILE A 510 47.03 -56.79 22.02
N ASN A 511 45.73 -57.03 21.90
CA ASN A 511 45.09 -57.32 20.63
C ASN A 511 44.58 -56.04 19.99
N ASP A 512 43.88 -55.22 20.79
CA ASP A 512 43.23 -54.02 20.29
C ASP A 512 43.17 -52.87 21.32
N LEU A 513 42.93 -51.68 20.80
CA LEU A 513 42.85 -50.39 21.49
C LEU A 513 41.87 -49.56 20.68
N GLU A 514 40.73 -49.22 21.29
CA GLU A 514 39.67 -48.43 20.66
C GLU A 514 39.36 -47.19 21.52
N PHE A 515 38.99 -46.10 20.85
CA PHE A 515 38.49 -44.89 21.47
C PHE A 515 37.03 -44.73 21.05
N THR A 516 36.13 -44.67 22.01
CA THR A 516 34.71 -44.43 21.80
C THR A 516 34.24 -43.25 22.63
N ASP A 517 33.08 -42.69 22.29
CA ASP A 517 32.38 -41.76 23.15
C ASP A 517 31.74 -42.49 24.32
N LEU A 518 30.92 -41.76 25.07
CA LEU A 518 30.18 -42.28 26.20
C LEU A 518 28.96 -43.15 25.78
N GLN A 519 28.74 -43.38 24.50
CA GLN A 519 27.67 -44.23 23.96
C GLN A 519 28.24 -45.50 23.30
N GLY A 520 29.56 -45.58 23.14
CA GLY A 520 30.25 -46.68 22.46
C GLY A 520 30.38 -46.45 20.96
N ASP A 521 30.04 -45.26 20.47
CA ASP A 521 30.23 -44.86 19.08
C ASP A 521 31.67 -44.35 18.85
N ALA A 522 32.14 -44.47 17.61
CA ALA A 522 33.48 -44.05 17.26
C ALA A 522 33.63 -42.53 17.39
N VAL A 523 34.61 -42.10 18.16
CA VAL A 523 35.02 -40.68 18.27
C VAL A 523 36.10 -40.35 17.27
N ASP A 524 36.24 -39.05 16.95
CA ASP A 524 37.26 -38.54 16.02
C ASP A 524 38.67 -38.59 16.64
N VAL A 525 39.16 -39.82 16.84
CA VAL A 525 40.51 -40.13 17.32
C VAL A 525 41.16 -41.11 16.36
N GLU A 526 42.15 -40.65 15.60
CA GLU A 526 42.88 -41.49 14.65
C GLU A 526 44.09 -42.15 15.32
N ILE A 527 44.09 -43.49 15.39
CA ILE A 527 45.16 -44.26 16.01
C ILE A 527 46.24 -44.62 14.97
N GLN A 528 47.47 -44.17 15.21
CA GLN A 528 48.64 -44.52 14.42
C GLN A 528 49.57 -45.43 15.23
N ARG A 529 49.41 -46.76 15.08
CA ARG A 529 50.21 -47.78 15.78
C ARG A 529 51.58 -47.99 15.17
N GLU A 530 52.64 -47.78 15.95
CA GLU A 530 54.03 -48.08 15.53
C GLU A 530 54.57 -49.41 16.10
N SER A 531 54.08 -49.87 17.26
CA SER A 531 54.48 -51.15 17.88
C SER A 531 53.38 -51.75 18.79
N SER A 532 53.58 -52.99 19.28
CA SER A 532 52.64 -53.68 20.20
C SER A 532 52.70 -53.06 21.60
N GLY A 533 52.02 -51.94 21.80
CA GLY A 533 51.89 -51.26 23.09
C GLY A 533 52.25 -49.78 23.10
N ALA A 534 52.72 -49.19 22.00
CA ALA A 534 52.97 -47.75 21.91
C ALA A 534 52.71 -47.21 20.49
N GLY A 535 52.29 -45.96 20.41
CA GLY A 535 51.99 -45.29 19.15
C GLY A 535 51.64 -43.82 19.36
N THR A 536 50.98 -43.23 18.37
CA THR A 536 50.42 -41.87 18.47
C THR A 536 48.93 -41.88 18.17
N ILE A 537 48.22 -40.93 18.74
CA ILE A 537 46.81 -40.65 18.46
C ILE A 537 46.66 -39.21 18.00
N LEU A 538 45.82 -38.97 17.00
CA LEU A 538 45.39 -37.63 16.60
C LEU A 538 43.98 -37.42 17.16
N VAL A 539 43.84 -36.49 18.12
CA VAL A 539 42.56 -36.17 18.76
C VAL A 539 41.90 -35.01 18.01
N GLY A 540 40.64 -35.15 17.59
CA GLY A 540 39.86 -34.16 16.81
C GLY A 540 39.37 -32.94 17.60
N GLU A 541 38.68 -32.02 16.92
CA GLU A 541 38.39 -30.66 17.43
C GLU A 541 37.42 -30.60 18.62
N ASP A 542 36.44 -31.50 18.64
CA ASP A 542 35.34 -31.48 19.61
C ASP A 542 35.42 -32.66 20.59
N VAL A 543 36.58 -33.32 20.66
CA VAL A 543 36.78 -34.47 21.55
C VAL A 543 37.04 -33.95 22.97
N SER A 544 36.08 -34.16 23.87
CA SER A 544 36.18 -33.80 25.29
C SER A 544 36.43 -35.02 26.16
N ASP A 545 35.49 -35.97 26.19
CA ASP A 545 35.58 -37.19 27.00
C ASP A 545 35.56 -38.43 26.12
N VAL A 546 36.57 -39.28 26.27
CA VAL A 546 36.66 -40.54 25.53
C VAL A 546 36.87 -41.72 26.45
N VAL A 547 36.21 -42.82 26.12
CA VAL A 547 36.45 -44.12 26.72
C VAL A 547 37.49 -44.86 25.88
N VAL A 548 38.59 -45.23 26.53
CA VAL A 548 39.65 -46.03 25.93
C VAL A 548 39.45 -47.47 26.36
N SER A 549 39.17 -48.35 25.40
CA SER A 549 39.06 -49.79 25.66
C SER A 549 40.30 -50.52 25.14
N VAL A 550 40.89 -51.36 25.98
CA VAL A 550 42.09 -52.14 25.64
C VAL A 550 41.77 -53.62 25.75
N GLU A 551 41.88 -54.33 24.63
CA GLU A 551 41.73 -55.78 24.59
C GLU A 551 43.08 -56.46 24.75
N ALA A 552 43.18 -57.39 25.70
CA ALA A 552 44.38 -58.15 25.98
C ALA A 552 44.08 -59.63 26.20
N ASN A 553 44.95 -60.49 25.69
CA ASN A 553 44.92 -61.92 25.99
C ASN A 553 46.02 -62.26 26.98
N ALA A 554 45.66 -62.97 28.05
CA ALA A 554 46.61 -63.50 29.01
C ALA A 554 46.76 -65.02 28.84
N THR A 555 47.99 -65.48 28.63
CA THR A 555 48.34 -66.91 28.66
C THR A 555 49.07 -67.25 29.96
N GLY A 556 48.39 -67.90 30.91
CA GLY A 556 48.95 -68.28 32.22
C GLY A 556 47.98 -68.06 33.38
N GLU A 557 48.45 -68.27 34.62
CA GLU A 557 47.66 -68.03 35.83
C GLU A 557 47.80 -66.55 36.24
N ILE A 558 46.72 -65.77 36.12
CA ILE A 558 46.62 -64.37 36.58
C ILE A 558 46.52 -64.39 38.10
N THR A 559 47.45 -63.72 38.78
CA THR A 559 47.56 -63.79 40.25
C THR A 559 46.73 -62.74 40.99
N GLY A 560 46.19 -61.76 40.25
CA GLY A 560 45.37 -60.66 40.77
C GLY A 560 46.19 -59.50 41.33
N GLN A 561 47.51 -59.49 41.11
CA GLN A 561 48.43 -58.44 41.55
C GLN A 561 48.97 -57.58 40.40
N GLU A 562 48.69 -58.00 39.17
CA GLU A 562 49.04 -57.32 37.95
C GLU A 562 48.20 -56.04 37.79
N ALA A 563 48.66 -55.09 36.97
CA ALA A 563 47.86 -53.94 36.54
C ALA A 563 48.28 -53.50 35.13
N LEU A 564 47.32 -53.07 34.31
CA LEU A 564 47.58 -52.47 33.01
C LEU A 564 47.61 -50.95 33.17
N THR A 565 48.68 -50.31 32.69
CA THR A 565 48.83 -48.86 32.71
C THR A 565 48.66 -48.27 31.31
N LEU A 566 47.98 -47.14 31.21
CA LEU A 566 47.85 -46.33 30.00
C LEU A 566 48.44 -44.95 30.28
N SER A 567 49.40 -44.54 29.46
CA SER A 567 49.98 -43.19 29.48
C SER A 567 49.65 -42.47 28.18
N ILE A 568 49.25 -41.20 28.27
CA ILE A 568 49.02 -40.31 27.11
C ILE A 568 49.75 -38.98 27.38
N GLY A 569 50.52 -38.47 26.41
CA GLY A 569 51.33 -37.26 26.59
C GLY A 569 51.99 -36.75 25.30
N GLU A 570 53.01 -35.90 25.41
CA GLU A 570 53.70 -35.38 24.21
C GLU A 570 54.34 -36.52 23.39
N PRO A 571 54.20 -36.53 22.06
CA PRO A 571 54.67 -37.63 21.21
C PRO A 571 56.21 -37.60 21.02
N GLN A 572 56.86 -38.75 21.18
CA GLN A 572 58.28 -38.90 20.83
C GLN A 572 58.50 -39.21 19.33
N GLU A 573 59.69 -38.85 18.81
CA GLU A 573 60.11 -39.07 17.41
C GLU A 573 60.32 -40.58 17.13
N GLY A 574 59.22 -41.34 17.01
CA GLY A 574 59.17 -42.81 16.85
C GLY A 574 58.05 -43.55 17.60
N GLY A 575 57.01 -42.83 18.06
CA GLY A 575 55.83 -43.38 18.73
C GLY A 575 56.01 -43.60 20.23
N GLY A 576 54.96 -43.36 21.04
CA GLY A 576 55.00 -43.38 22.51
C GLY A 576 55.11 -42.00 23.14
N VAL A 577 55.27 -41.94 24.46
CA VAL A 577 55.18 -40.71 25.27
C VAL A 577 56.58 -40.18 25.63
N GLU A 578 56.82 -38.88 25.48
CA GLU A 578 58.07 -38.24 25.90
C GLU A 578 58.23 -38.28 27.44
N ASP A 579 59.44 -38.60 27.90
CA ASP A 579 59.74 -38.79 29.33
C ASP A 579 59.33 -37.57 30.17
N GLY A 580 58.32 -37.76 31.03
CA GLY A 580 57.85 -36.75 32.00
C GLY A 580 56.73 -35.82 31.51
N THR A 581 56.14 -36.08 30.34
CA THR A 581 55.06 -35.26 29.75
C THR A 581 53.68 -35.94 29.80
N GLY A 582 53.62 -37.24 30.08
CA GLY A 582 52.37 -38.01 30.09
C GLY A 582 51.62 -38.05 31.41
N LEU A 583 50.29 -38.08 31.31
CA LEU A 583 49.40 -38.53 32.39
C LEU A 583 49.21 -40.04 32.29
N THR A 584 49.24 -40.73 33.43
CA THR A 584 49.19 -42.20 33.49
C THR A 584 48.08 -42.66 34.42
N ALA A 585 47.25 -43.58 33.95
CA ALA A 585 46.30 -44.33 34.75
C ALA A 585 46.67 -45.81 34.84
N SER A 586 46.22 -46.47 35.90
CA SER A 586 46.41 -47.90 36.12
C SER A 586 45.09 -48.56 36.46
N VAL A 587 44.79 -49.70 35.84
CA VAL A 587 43.65 -50.56 36.18
C VAL A 587 44.19 -51.87 36.74
N GLY A 588 43.85 -52.16 38.01
CA GLY A 588 44.30 -53.37 38.69
C GLY A 588 43.31 -54.52 38.50
N PHE A 589 43.80 -55.76 38.64
CA PHE A 589 42.93 -56.94 38.55
C PHE A 589 41.97 -57.12 39.76
N GLY A 590 41.97 -56.18 40.71
CA GLY A 590 40.96 -56.06 41.77
C GLY A 590 39.74 -55.22 41.38
N ASP A 591 39.78 -54.50 40.27
CA ASP A 591 38.76 -53.54 39.82
C ASP A 591 37.80 -54.20 38.80
N VAL A 592 37.20 -55.32 39.19
CA VAL A 592 36.31 -56.12 38.33
C VAL A 592 34.98 -55.40 38.12
N LEU A 593 34.58 -55.22 36.86
CA LEU A 593 33.24 -54.76 36.49
C LEU A 593 32.27 -55.96 36.44
N ASP A 594 31.14 -55.86 37.13
CA ASP A 594 30.10 -56.93 37.19
C ASP A 594 29.40 -57.17 35.82
N ILE A 595 29.41 -56.16 34.93
CA ILE A 595 28.88 -56.19 33.57
C ILE A 595 29.89 -55.44 32.68
N CYS A 596 30.20 -55.94 31.48
CA CYS A 596 31.06 -55.26 30.50
C CYS A 596 30.35 -54.06 29.83
N ASP A 597 29.81 -53.14 30.62
CA ASP A 597 29.26 -51.86 30.19
C ASP A 597 29.78 -50.77 31.15
N PRO A 598 30.83 -50.04 30.76
CA PRO A 598 31.53 -49.12 31.66
C PRO A 598 30.75 -47.85 31.99
N LEU A 599 29.61 -47.55 31.34
CA LEU A 599 28.99 -46.22 31.44
C LEU A 599 27.62 -46.22 32.11
N GLY A 600 26.79 -47.25 31.92
CA GLY A 600 25.45 -47.32 32.52
C GLY A 600 24.54 -46.13 32.14
N PRO A 601 23.29 -46.10 32.64
CA PRO A 601 22.37 -44.99 32.39
C PRO A 601 22.94 -43.67 32.93
N GLN A 602 22.87 -42.62 32.11
CA GLN A 602 23.24 -41.24 32.48
C GLN A 602 22.34 -40.25 31.74
N VAL A 603 22.09 -39.09 32.35
CA VAL A 603 21.41 -37.96 31.70
C VAL A 603 22.41 -37.17 30.87
N THR A 604 22.15 -36.97 29.58
CA THR A 604 23.12 -36.33 28.65
C THR A 604 22.83 -34.86 28.41
N SER A 605 21.56 -34.48 28.23
CA SER A 605 21.15 -33.09 28.09
C SER A 605 19.66 -32.89 28.40
N ILE A 606 19.30 -31.66 28.77
CA ILE A 606 17.91 -31.22 28.94
C ILE A 606 17.74 -29.91 28.15
N LYS A 607 16.73 -29.84 27.29
CA LYS A 607 16.30 -28.59 26.64
C LYS A 607 14.97 -28.13 27.24
N ALA A 608 14.89 -26.87 27.64
CA ALA A 608 13.72 -26.31 28.30
C ALA A 608 13.04 -25.28 27.38
N GLN A 609 11.70 -25.28 27.39
CA GLN A 609 10.87 -24.33 26.65
C GLN A 609 9.57 -24.05 27.42
N VAL A 610 8.87 -22.98 27.06
CA VAL A 610 7.59 -22.57 27.65
C VAL A 610 6.54 -22.45 26.53
N ASP A 611 5.32 -22.90 26.80
CA ASP A 611 4.15 -22.73 25.95
C ASP A 611 2.99 -22.16 26.79
N CYS A 612 2.26 -21.20 26.24
CA CYS A 612 1.16 -20.52 26.93
C CYS A 612 -0.14 -20.78 26.18
N SER A 613 -1.12 -21.41 26.86
CA SER A 613 -2.47 -21.55 26.33
C SER A 613 -3.42 -20.82 27.26
N PRO A 614 -4.17 -19.79 26.80
CA PRO A 614 -5.32 -19.31 27.55
C PRO A 614 -6.33 -20.46 27.64
N ASP A 615 -6.83 -20.75 28.85
CA ASP A 615 -7.97 -21.63 29.03
C ASP A 615 -9.23 -20.76 28.99
N ASP A 616 -10.13 -21.03 28.04
CA ASP A 616 -11.24 -20.15 27.64
C ASP A 616 -12.31 -19.92 28.73
N ASP A 617 -12.28 -20.67 29.84
CA ASP A 617 -13.43 -20.77 30.75
C ASP A 617 -13.31 -20.00 32.08
N GLU A 618 -12.12 -19.64 32.57
CA GLU A 618 -11.97 -18.86 33.82
C GLU A 618 -10.63 -18.11 33.75
N ASN A 619 -10.59 -16.78 33.95
CA ASN A 619 -9.42 -15.88 33.92
C ASN A 619 -8.18 -16.36 34.73
N VAL A 620 -7.57 -17.48 34.35
CA VAL A 620 -6.48 -18.14 35.04
C VAL A 620 -5.46 -18.52 33.99
N LEU A 621 -4.30 -17.88 34.06
CA LEU A 621 -3.18 -18.16 33.18
C LEU A 621 -2.60 -19.54 33.53
N VAL A 622 -2.58 -20.45 32.56
CA VAL A 622 -1.88 -21.73 32.64
C VAL A 622 -0.64 -21.66 31.76
N SER A 623 0.53 -21.78 32.37
CA SER A 623 1.81 -21.84 31.65
C SER A 623 2.31 -23.27 31.63
N ARG A 624 2.62 -23.77 30.44
CA ARG A 624 3.18 -25.11 30.23
C ARG A 624 4.70 -25.03 30.10
N PHE A 625 5.39 -25.65 31.04
CA PHE A 625 6.84 -25.83 31.01
C PHE A 625 7.16 -27.20 30.42
N ILE A 626 7.97 -27.23 29.37
CA ILE A 626 8.30 -28.46 28.64
C ILE A 626 9.81 -28.67 28.70
N TYR A 627 10.22 -29.86 29.14
CA TYR A 627 11.61 -30.29 29.19
C TYR A 627 11.80 -31.51 28.30
N ASP A 628 12.65 -31.38 27.30
CA ASP A 628 13.07 -32.45 26.40
C ASP A 628 14.37 -33.05 26.96
N VAL A 629 14.29 -34.27 27.49
CA VAL A 629 15.37 -34.94 28.23
C VAL A 629 15.98 -36.03 27.38
N ASN A 630 17.30 -35.95 27.17
CA ASN A 630 18.09 -36.99 26.49
C ASN A 630 18.87 -37.82 27.50
N LEU A 631 18.89 -39.13 27.30
CA LEU A 631 19.49 -40.15 28.16
C LEU A 631 20.36 -41.11 27.34
N ILE A 632 21.30 -41.79 28.02
CA ILE A 632 21.88 -43.03 27.49
C ILE A 632 20.88 -44.16 27.76
N ALA A 633 20.34 -44.77 26.70
CA ALA A 633 19.34 -45.84 26.82
C ALA A 633 19.91 -47.05 27.58
N ASP A 634 19.23 -47.44 28.66
CA ASP A 634 19.52 -48.68 29.36
C ASP A 634 18.63 -49.81 28.87
N ASN A 635 19.27 -50.85 28.34
CA ASN A 635 18.62 -52.06 27.83
C ASN A 635 18.52 -53.19 28.89
N ALA A 636 18.97 -52.95 30.12
CA ALA A 636 18.92 -53.92 31.23
C ALA A 636 17.65 -53.81 32.09
N GLY A 637 16.76 -52.86 31.79
CA GLY A 637 15.46 -52.67 32.43
C GLY A 637 15.18 -51.21 32.79
N PRO A 638 13.99 -50.91 33.35
CA PRO A 638 13.61 -49.54 33.71
C PRO A 638 14.47 -48.96 34.84
N LYS A 639 14.87 -47.70 34.69
CA LYS A 639 15.78 -46.98 35.60
C LYS A 639 15.12 -45.81 36.32
N THR A 640 15.68 -45.46 37.47
CA THR A 640 15.16 -44.39 38.33
C THR A 640 16.15 -43.22 38.37
N TYR A 641 15.64 -42.01 38.19
CA TYR A 641 16.36 -40.74 38.31
C TYR A 641 15.71 -39.88 39.38
N GLU A 642 16.52 -39.13 40.13
CA GLU A 642 16.04 -38.11 41.06
C GLU A 642 15.82 -36.80 40.31
N TYR A 643 14.66 -36.15 40.49
CA TYR A 643 14.38 -34.84 39.91
C TYR A 643 14.21 -33.78 41.00
N SER A 644 14.56 -32.54 40.67
CA SER A 644 14.30 -31.37 41.49
C SER A 644 13.92 -30.17 40.62
N PHE A 645 12.76 -29.58 40.92
CA PHE A 645 12.30 -28.33 40.34
C PHE A 645 12.53 -27.17 41.29
N VAL A 646 13.18 -26.12 40.79
CA VAL A 646 13.41 -24.87 41.52
C VAL A 646 12.65 -23.75 40.82
N PRO A 647 11.50 -23.32 41.36
CA PRO A 647 10.79 -22.16 40.87
C PRO A 647 11.53 -20.88 41.30
N SER A 648 11.58 -19.89 40.41
CA SER A 648 12.08 -18.54 40.65
C SER A 648 11.10 -17.53 40.06
N GLY A 649 10.97 -16.34 40.65
CA GLY A 649 10.03 -15.30 40.21
C GLY A 649 8.58 -15.49 40.67
N PHE A 650 8.18 -16.68 41.13
CA PHE A 650 6.86 -16.90 41.74
C PHE A 650 6.81 -16.29 43.16
N GLU A 651 5.72 -15.59 43.52
CA GLU A 651 5.53 -15.05 44.89
C GLU A 651 5.69 -16.16 45.95
N GLU A 652 6.36 -15.82 47.07
CA GLU A 652 7.11 -16.76 47.93
C GLU A 652 6.28 -17.88 48.62
N ASP A 653 4.94 -17.88 48.53
CA ASP A 653 4.09 -18.87 49.19
C ASP A 653 3.58 -19.96 48.22
N ARG A 654 3.95 -21.21 48.51
CA ARG A 654 3.55 -22.44 47.77
C ARG A 654 2.03 -22.74 47.76
N ALA A 655 1.21 -21.84 48.28
CA ALA A 655 -0.25 -21.92 48.27
C ALA A 655 -0.86 -21.35 46.98
N ASP A 656 -0.07 -20.60 46.19
CA ASP A 656 -0.58 -19.76 45.11
C ASP A 656 -0.32 -20.32 43.71
N TYR A 657 0.31 -21.49 43.58
CA TYR A 657 0.36 -22.21 42.32
C TYR A 657 0.19 -23.73 42.47
N SER A 658 -0.39 -24.37 41.44
CA SER A 658 -0.50 -25.82 41.34
C SER A 658 0.30 -26.35 40.16
N VAL A 659 0.94 -27.51 40.32
CA VAL A 659 1.71 -28.18 39.26
C VAL A 659 0.98 -29.46 38.87
N THR A 660 0.59 -29.55 37.60
CA THR A 660 -0.02 -30.75 37.02
C THR A 660 0.91 -31.32 35.94
N VAL A 661 1.21 -32.61 36.02
CA VAL A 661 2.07 -33.28 35.04
C VAL A 661 1.22 -33.96 33.97
N ILE A 662 1.57 -33.77 32.70
CA ILE A 662 0.95 -34.51 31.60
C ILE A 662 1.55 -35.92 31.57
N PRO A 663 0.74 -37.00 31.63
CA PRO A 663 1.27 -38.36 31.63
C PRO A 663 1.92 -38.73 30.29
N SER A 664 3.08 -39.40 30.35
CA SER A 664 3.71 -40.08 29.21
C SER A 664 3.77 -41.60 29.43
N GLU A 665 3.89 -42.38 28.35
CA GLU A 665 4.16 -43.82 28.41
C GLU A 665 5.65 -44.13 28.68
N ASP A 666 6.54 -43.16 28.45
CA ASP A 666 8.00 -43.34 28.50
C ASP A 666 8.56 -43.30 29.94
N TYR A 667 7.84 -42.68 30.87
CA TYR A 667 8.23 -42.61 32.28
C TYR A 667 7.04 -42.71 33.24
N SER A 668 7.34 -43.01 34.50
CA SER A 668 6.36 -43.01 35.59
C SER A 668 6.95 -42.40 36.86
N SER A 669 6.21 -41.52 37.51
CA SER A 669 6.59 -40.95 38.80
C SER A 669 5.35 -40.74 39.67
N LYS A 670 5.36 -41.30 40.87
CA LYS A 670 4.27 -41.09 41.83
C LYS A 670 4.36 -39.73 42.51
N ASP A 671 5.58 -39.22 42.66
CA ASP A 671 5.85 -37.94 43.31
C ASP A 671 5.38 -36.79 42.41
N LEU A 672 5.71 -36.83 41.11
CA LEU A 672 5.22 -35.88 40.12
C LEU A 672 3.70 -35.88 40.02
N GLN A 673 3.08 -37.06 39.98
CA GLN A 673 1.62 -37.19 39.93
C GLN A 673 0.92 -36.61 41.17
N SER A 674 1.66 -36.39 42.27
CA SER A 674 1.15 -35.74 43.48
C SER A 674 1.49 -34.25 43.57
N GLY A 675 2.12 -33.67 42.54
CA GLY A 675 2.55 -32.28 42.47
C GLY A 675 3.84 -31.98 43.25
N ALA A 676 4.65 -33.00 43.59
CA ALA A 676 5.89 -32.79 44.31
C ALA A 676 6.97 -32.20 43.38
N LEU A 677 7.65 -31.13 43.82
CA LEU A 677 8.77 -30.53 43.09
C LEU A 677 10.08 -31.33 43.18
N GLN A 678 10.12 -32.37 44.02
CA GLN A 678 11.27 -33.26 44.14
C GLN A 678 10.77 -34.69 44.31
N GLY A 679 11.48 -35.65 43.74
CA GLY A 679 11.13 -37.06 43.84
C GLY A 679 11.85 -37.93 42.84
N GLU A 680 11.27 -39.09 42.53
CA GLU A 680 11.87 -40.06 41.62
C GLU A 680 11.05 -40.21 40.32
N ILE A 681 11.74 -40.23 39.17
CA ILE A 681 11.18 -40.59 37.86
C ILE A 681 11.72 -41.95 37.46
N ARG A 682 10.83 -42.89 37.16
CA ARG A 682 11.18 -44.20 36.62
C ARG A 682 10.93 -44.25 35.12
N VAL A 683 12.01 -44.27 34.35
CA VAL A 683 12.02 -44.33 32.88
C VAL A 683 11.97 -45.78 32.40
N ALA A 684 11.23 -46.05 31.33
CA ALA A 684 11.11 -47.39 30.76
C ALA A 684 12.43 -47.87 30.13
N GLU A 685 12.53 -49.19 29.93
CA GLU A 685 13.69 -49.82 29.27
C GLU A 685 13.81 -49.35 27.81
N GLY A 686 15.02 -49.00 27.38
CA GLY A 686 15.31 -48.60 26.00
C GLY A 686 14.91 -47.18 25.59
N VAL A 687 14.46 -46.34 26.53
CA VAL A 687 14.14 -44.93 26.26
C VAL A 687 15.43 -44.08 26.31
N ASP A 688 15.77 -43.44 25.19
CA ASP A 688 16.89 -42.51 25.01
C ASP A 688 16.45 -41.03 25.03
N ASN A 689 15.15 -40.77 24.87
CA ASN A 689 14.55 -39.44 24.91
C ASN A 689 13.14 -39.50 25.51
N PHE A 690 12.80 -38.54 26.37
CA PHE A 690 11.41 -38.33 26.76
C PHE A 690 11.12 -36.85 27.03
N LYS A 691 9.84 -36.47 26.87
CA LYS A 691 9.34 -35.13 27.18
C LYS A 691 8.62 -35.11 28.51
N LEU A 692 8.99 -34.16 29.36
CA LEU A 692 8.34 -33.87 30.62
C LEU A 692 7.59 -32.55 30.51
N GLU A 693 6.26 -32.61 30.56
CA GLU A 693 5.38 -31.45 30.43
C GLU A 693 4.67 -31.17 31.76
N LEU A 694 4.74 -29.92 32.20
CA LEU A 694 4.22 -29.46 33.48
C LEU A 694 3.36 -28.23 33.24
N ASP A 695 2.09 -28.31 33.62
CA ASP A 695 1.20 -27.16 33.66
C ASP A 695 1.31 -26.52 35.05
N ILE A 696 1.71 -25.25 35.10
CA ILE A 696 1.69 -24.42 36.31
C ILE A 696 0.52 -23.46 36.20
N GLN A 697 -0.36 -23.52 37.20
CA GLN A 697 -1.49 -22.62 37.34
C GLN A 697 -1.22 -21.68 38.53
N ALA A 698 -1.11 -20.38 38.30
CA ALA A 698 -0.89 -19.36 39.34
C ALA A 698 -2.21 -18.62 39.69
N GLY A 699 -2.37 -18.24 40.96
CA GLY A 699 -3.61 -17.62 41.47
C GLY A 699 -3.77 -16.13 41.21
N GLU A 700 -2.67 -15.38 41.02
CA GLU A 700 -2.65 -13.97 40.60
C GLU A 700 -1.49 -13.77 39.60
N ASN A 701 -1.66 -12.80 38.68
CA ASN A 701 -0.87 -12.52 37.47
C ASN A 701 0.61 -12.94 37.49
N LEU A 702 1.04 -13.71 36.48
CA LEU A 702 2.44 -13.98 36.18
C LEU A 702 3.12 -12.66 35.74
N VAL A 703 4.22 -12.27 36.39
CA VAL A 703 4.93 -11.01 36.19
C VAL A 703 6.35 -11.25 35.66
N GLU A 704 6.46 -11.39 34.33
CA GLU A 704 7.66 -11.31 33.44
C GLU A 704 9.00 -11.93 33.90
N THR A 705 9.05 -12.65 35.01
CA THR A 705 10.29 -13.03 35.71
C THR A 705 10.26 -14.46 36.22
N GLU A 706 9.13 -15.14 36.06
CA GLU A 706 8.96 -16.52 36.46
C GLU A 706 9.79 -17.46 35.60
N SER A 707 10.54 -18.33 36.29
CA SER A 707 11.29 -19.40 35.65
C SER A 707 11.23 -20.65 36.50
N LEU A 708 11.30 -21.79 35.83
CA LEU A 708 11.37 -23.09 36.45
C LEU A 708 12.67 -23.76 35.99
N SER A 709 13.55 -24.06 36.93
CA SER A 709 14.72 -24.89 36.67
C SER A 709 14.41 -26.35 36.99
N LEU A 710 14.72 -27.26 36.07
CA LEU A 710 14.74 -28.71 36.31
C LEU A 710 16.18 -29.17 36.48
N THR A 711 16.46 -29.87 37.58
CA THR A 711 17.63 -30.73 37.72
C THR A 711 17.18 -32.19 37.67
N LEU A 712 17.85 -33.01 36.85
CA LEU A 712 17.67 -34.47 36.83
C LEU A 712 19.02 -35.15 37.09
N ALA A 713 19.05 -36.09 38.03
CA ALA A 713 20.28 -36.72 38.50
C ALA A 713 20.14 -38.23 38.74
N ASP A 714 21.25 -38.94 38.69
CA ASP A 714 21.41 -40.32 39.15
C ASP A 714 22.72 -40.47 39.96
N GLU A 715 23.17 -41.70 40.22
CA GLU A 715 24.40 -41.95 40.98
C GLU A 715 25.69 -41.47 40.27
N ARG A 716 25.62 -41.10 38.98
CA ARG A 716 26.78 -40.84 38.10
C ARG A 716 26.72 -39.50 37.36
N SER A 717 25.55 -38.89 37.18
CA SER A 717 25.32 -37.69 36.37
C SER A 717 24.26 -36.75 36.99
N SER A 718 24.36 -35.45 36.69
CA SER A 718 23.38 -34.44 37.10
C SER A 718 23.37 -33.32 36.06
N VAL A 719 22.20 -33.05 35.46
CA VAL A 719 22.01 -32.02 34.42
C VAL A 719 20.90 -31.07 34.83
N GLU A 720 21.09 -29.77 34.58
CA GLU A 720 20.12 -28.71 34.87
C GLU A 720 19.75 -27.93 33.61
N ALA A 721 18.47 -27.55 33.48
CA ALA A 721 17.99 -26.61 32.47
C ALA A 721 16.89 -25.71 33.03
N THR A 722 16.84 -24.46 32.56
CA THR A 722 15.87 -23.46 33.01
C THR A 722 14.96 -23.04 31.86
N ALA A 723 13.65 -23.09 32.09
CA ALA A 723 12.66 -22.47 31.23
C ALA A 723 12.17 -21.16 31.89
N SER A 724 12.17 -20.07 31.13
CA SER A 724 11.79 -18.73 31.61
C SER A 724 10.66 -18.18 30.76
N LEU A 725 9.66 -17.58 31.41
CA LEU A 725 8.59 -16.84 30.74
C LEU A 725 9.14 -15.49 30.25
N ALA A 726 9.12 -15.25 28.94
CA ALA A 726 9.37 -13.94 28.34
C ALA A 726 8.03 -13.31 27.95
N THR A 727 7.83 -12.04 28.27
CA THR A 727 6.51 -11.39 28.24
C THR A 727 5.86 -11.23 26.87
N SER A 728 6.63 -11.35 25.78
CA SER A 728 6.11 -11.12 24.43
C SER A 728 5.20 -12.21 23.91
N ASP A 729 5.24 -13.41 24.48
CA ASP A 729 4.72 -14.61 23.80
C ASP A 729 3.33 -15.03 24.31
N CYS A 730 2.81 -14.38 25.37
CA CYS A 730 1.64 -14.86 26.11
C CYS A 730 0.51 -13.82 26.35
N ILE A 731 0.57 -12.63 25.77
CA ILE A 731 -0.46 -11.57 25.91
C ILE A 731 -1.17 -11.38 24.57
N GLU A 732 -2.50 -11.53 24.54
CA GLU A 732 -3.34 -11.27 23.34
C GLU A 732 -3.18 -9.80 22.91
N GLN A 733 -2.97 -9.54 21.61
CA GLN A 733 -2.86 -8.17 21.10
C GLN A 733 -4.24 -7.62 20.73
N VAL A 734 -4.51 -6.36 21.07
CA VAL A 734 -5.66 -5.59 20.55
C VAL A 734 -5.47 -5.38 19.05
N PRO A 735 -6.54 -5.43 18.23
CA PRO A 735 -6.43 -5.17 16.79
C PRO A 735 -5.86 -3.79 16.47
N ASP A 736 -5.24 -3.68 15.29
CA ASP A 736 -4.66 -2.42 14.81
C ASP A 736 -5.74 -1.36 14.51
N SER A 737 -5.37 -0.08 14.57
CA SER A 737 -6.25 1.07 14.37
C SER A 737 -5.64 2.07 13.40
N HIS A 738 -6.43 2.54 12.44
CA HIS A 738 -6.05 3.56 11.48
C HIS A 738 -6.97 4.77 11.58
N LEU A 739 -6.39 5.97 11.67
CA LEU A 739 -7.14 7.21 11.70
C LEU A 739 -6.72 8.14 10.56
N TYR A 740 -7.66 8.58 9.74
CA TYR A 740 -7.46 9.58 8.70
C TYR A 740 -8.13 10.89 9.12
N LEU A 741 -7.32 11.90 9.44
CA LEU A 741 -7.79 13.23 9.82
C LEU A 741 -7.63 14.19 8.64
N LEU A 742 -8.73 14.74 8.13
CA LEU A 742 -8.74 15.80 7.13
C LEU A 742 -9.14 17.11 7.82
N MET A 743 -8.17 17.99 8.05
CA MET A 743 -8.35 19.22 8.82
C MET A 743 -8.21 20.46 7.94
N ASN A 744 -9.28 21.27 7.89
CA ASN A 744 -9.30 22.56 7.21
C ASN A 744 -8.45 23.56 8.03
N ASN A 745 -7.35 24.03 7.47
CA ASN A 745 -6.52 25.05 8.11
C ASN A 745 -6.64 26.42 7.43
N SER A 746 -7.64 26.61 6.56
CA SER A 746 -7.88 27.90 5.90
C SER A 746 -8.08 29.04 6.90
N THR A 747 -7.84 30.26 6.42
CA THR A 747 -7.99 31.49 7.20
C THR A 747 -9.45 31.73 7.60
N SER A 748 -10.43 31.19 6.86
CA SER A 748 -11.85 31.31 7.21
C SER A 748 -12.22 30.57 8.49
N MET A 749 -11.42 29.57 8.89
CA MET A 749 -11.54 28.87 10.18
C MET A 749 -11.30 29.78 11.40
N LEU A 750 -10.81 31.02 11.20
CA LEU A 750 -10.73 32.04 12.26
C LEU A 750 -12.07 32.75 12.52
N SER A 751 -13.12 32.40 11.76
CA SER A 751 -14.48 32.92 11.97
C SER A 751 -15.04 32.43 13.31
N PRO A 752 -15.94 33.22 13.95
CA PRO A 752 -16.55 32.83 15.21
C PRO A 752 -17.28 31.50 15.14
N GLU A 753 -17.22 30.73 16.23
CA GLU A 753 -17.87 29.43 16.35
C GLU A 753 -18.60 29.32 17.70
N PRO A 754 -19.94 29.21 17.70
CA PRO A 754 -20.77 29.15 18.92
C PRO A 754 -20.36 28.05 19.90
N SER A 755 -20.01 26.87 19.40
CA SER A 755 -19.60 25.72 20.22
C SER A 755 -18.30 26.00 21.02
N THR A 756 -17.55 27.03 20.66
CA THR A 756 -16.33 27.48 21.34
C THR A 756 -16.47 28.85 22.01
N SER A 757 -17.69 29.40 22.09
CA SER A 757 -17.97 30.74 22.66
C SER A 757 -17.45 30.96 24.09
N GLN A 758 -17.25 29.89 24.87
CA GLN A 758 -16.72 29.93 26.23
C GLN A 758 -15.19 29.83 26.33
N THR A 759 -14.50 29.63 25.20
CA THR A 759 -13.04 29.49 25.15
C THR A 759 -12.34 30.84 25.03
N SER A 760 -11.01 30.87 25.19
CA SER A 760 -10.20 32.06 24.97
C SER A 760 -10.07 32.47 23.49
N ALA A 761 -10.47 31.59 22.57
CA ALA A 761 -10.38 31.79 21.12
C ALA A 761 -11.62 31.16 20.44
N PRO A 762 -12.79 31.82 20.47
CA PRO A 762 -14.06 31.25 20.00
C PRO A 762 -14.09 31.21 18.47
N THR A 763 -13.45 30.22 17.86
CA THR A 763 -13.21 30.11 16.42
C THR A 763 -13.49 28.70 15.91
N MET A 764 -13.84 28.55 14.63
CA MET A 764 -14.06 27.23 14.01
C MET A 764 -12.81 26.35 14.08
N LEU A 765 -11.62 26.95 13.96
CA LEU A 765 -10.34 26.27 14.13
C LEU A 765 -10.18 25.65 15.52
N GLU A 766 -10.65 26.35 16.57
CA GLU A 766 -10.63 25.84 17.93
C GLU A 766 -11.59 24.65 18.10
N ALA A 767 -12.76 24.67 17.44
CA ALA A 767 -13.70 23.55 17.45
C ALA A 767 -13.10 22.33 16.73
N GLN A 768 -12.60 22.52 15.51
CA GLN A 768 -11.94 21.48 14.73
C GLN A 768 -10.81 20.80 15.50
N ASN A 769 -9.89 21.57 16.07
CA ASN A 769 -8.73 21.03 16.77
C ASN A 769 -9.13 20.12 17.94
N ARG A 770 -10.22 20.47 18.64
CA ARG A 770 -10.75 19.69 19.77
C ARG A 770 -11.45 18.42 19.30
N ILE A 771 -12.22 18.48 18.22
CA ILE A 771 -12.90 17.31 17.65
C ILE A 771 -11.88 16.35 17.06
N ALA A 772 -10.91 16.83 16.27
CA ALA A 772 -9.85 15.99 15.71
C ALA A 772 -8.99 15.34 16.81
N PHE A 773 -8.72 16.04 17.91
CA PHE A 773 -8.04 15.45 19.06
C PHE A 773 -8.89 14.39 19.76
N TYR A 774 -10.20 14.59 19.84
CA TYR A 774 -11.12 13.57 20.35
C TYR A 774 -11.15 12.31 19.46
N SER A 775 -11.19 12.47 18.13
CA SER A 775 -11.08 11.34 17.19
C SER A 775 -9.75 10.59 17.34
N PHE A 776 -8.67 11.30 17.62
CA PHE A 776 -7.39 10.68 17.98
C PHE A 776 -7.47 9.85 19.27
N GLU A 777 -8.07 10.37 20.33
CA GLU A 777 -8.26 9.61 21.58
C GLU A 777 -9.13 8.36 21.36
N GLN A 778 -10.17 8.44 20.54
CA GLN A 778 -11.01 7.29 20.21
C GLN A 778 -10.23 6.22 19.43
N ALA A 779 -9.48 6.61 18.40
CA ALA A 779 -8.68 5.66 17.62
C ALA A 779 -7.59 5.01 18.47
N ALA A 780 -6.96 5.78 19.37
CA ALA A 780 -5.98 5.29 20.32
C ALA A 780 -6.61 4.32 21.34
N ALA A 781 -7.79 4.64 21.87
CA ALA A 781 -8.54 3.74 22.74
C ALA A 781 -8.90 2.42 22.05
N LYS A 782 -9.34 2.46 20.78
CA LYS A 782 -9.63 1.25 19.98
C LYS A 782 -8.39 0.35 19.79
N ALA A 783 -7.19 0.93 19.79
CA ALA A 783 -5.92 0.20 19.75
C ALA A 783 -5.37 -0.19 21.13
N GLY A 784 -6.08 0.05 22.24
CA GLY A 784 -5.64 -0.33 23.58
C GLY A 784 -4.72 0.67 24.27
N TYR A 785 -4.69 1.93 23.83
CA TYR A 785 -3.84 2.96 24.44
C TYR A 785 -4.58 3.85 25.46
N GLY A 786 -3.82 4.47 26.36
CA GLY A 786 -4.23 5.57 27.24
C GLY A 786 -3.09 6.53 27.54
N PHE A 787 -3.34 7.56 28.36
CA PHE A 787 -2.31 8.52 28.76
C PHE A 787 -1.69 8.15 30.10
N ARG A 788 -0.38 8.35 30.25
CA ARG A 788 0.33 8.29 31.53
C ARG A 788 1.01 9.60 31.83
N ASN A 789 0.89 10.09 33.05
CA ASN A 789 1.65 11.26 33.49
C ASN A 789 3.12 10.87 33.74
N ILE A 790 4.05 11.58 33.09
CA ILE A 790 5.50 11.30 33.16
C ILE A 790 6.06 11.48 34.58
N ASN A 791 5.37 12.24 35.44
CA ASN A 791 5.84 12.59 36.78
C ASN A 791 5.22 11.77 37.93
N ASP A 792 4.15 11.00 37.70
CA ASP A 792 3.42 10.25 38.76
C ASP A 792 3.02 8.82 38.34
N ASP A 793 3.48 8.34 37.18
CA ASP A 793 3.20 7.01 36.60
C ASP A 793 1.71 6.62 36.51
N SER A 794 0.79 7.55 36.79
CA SER A 794 -0.65 7.30 36.83
C SER A 794 -1.19 7.16 35.41
N PHE A 795 -1.77 5.99 35.11
CA PHE A 795 -2.51 5.74 33.88
C PHE A 795 -3.90 6.38 33.95
N GLU A 796 -4.27 7.04 32.86
CA GLU A 796 -5.57 7.65 32.61
C GLU A 796 -6.12 7.10 31.30
N SER A 797 -7.19 6.30 31.40
CA SER A 797 -7.90 5.83 30.21
C SER A 797 -8.65 6.96 29.53
N PHE A 798 -8.79 6.86 28.21
CA PHE A 798 -9.65 7.76 27.45
C PHE A 798 -11.11 7.54 27.87
N GLY A 799 -11.78 8.62 28.27
CA GLY A 799 -13.11 8.51 28.86
C GLY A 799 -13.66 9.86 29.31
N GLU A 800 -14.58 9.84 30.27
CA GLU A 800 -15.32 11.04 30.70
C GLU A 800 -14.38 12.15 31.21
N THR A 801 -13.29 11.81 31.89
CA THR A 801 -12.30 12.78 32.38
C THR A 801 -11.57 13.48 31.23
N SER A 802 -11.03 12.73 30.26
CA SER A 802 -10.34 13.34 29.11
C SER A 802 -11.31 14.14 28.24
N ARG A 803 -12.50 13.59 27.99
CA ARG A 803 -13.60 14.29 27.33
C ARG A 803 -13.93 15.62 28.04
N ASN A 804 -14.08 15.61 29.36
CA ASN A 804 -14.33 16.84 30.13
C ASN A 804 -13.16 17.84 30.02
N ALA A 805 -11.93 17.36 29.93
CA ALA A 805 -10.75 18.19 29.71
C ALA A 805 -10.80 18.85 28.32
N ILE A 806 -11.12 18.09 27.26
CA ILE A 806 -11.35 18.60 25.90
C ILE A 806 -12.46 19.65 25.91
N LEU A 807 -13.53 19.41 26.67
CA LEU A 807 -14.68 20.32 26.78
C LEU A 807 -14.37 21.63 27.50
N SER A 808 -13.56 21.57 28.56
CA SER A 808 -13.38 22.68 29.50
C SER A 808 -12.14 23.54 29.23
N ASN A 809 -11.23 23.06 28.39
CA ASN A 809 -9.95 23.70 28.12
C ASN A 809 -9.83 24.11 26.65
N SER A 810 -9.02 25.15 26.40
CA SER A 810 -8.64 25.51 25.03
C SER A 810 -7.64 24.51 24.46
N SER A 811 -7.57 24.37 23.13
CA SER A 811 -6.59 23.52 22.44
C SER A 811 -5.15 23.88 22.84
N GLN A 812 -4.89 25.18 23.03
CA GLN A 812 -3.59 25.67 23.51
C GLN A 812 -3.27 25.23 24.95
N SER A 813 -4.28 25.13 25.82
CA SER A 813 -4.12 24.65 27.19
C SER A 813 -3.93 23.13 27.22
N LEU A 814 -4.72 22.40 26.45
CA LEU A 814 -4.60 20.94 26.28
C LEU A 814 -3.21 20.57 25.78
N ALA A 815 -2.72 21.23 24.73
CA ALA A 815 -1.39 20.98 24.17
C ALA A 815 -0.25 21.24 25.18
N ARG A 816 -0.44 22.17 26.13
CA ARG A 816 0.50 22.42 27.23
C ARG A 816 0.41 21.34 28.30
N THR A 817 -0.80 20.96 28.70
CA THR A 817 -1.01 19.89 29.68
C THR A 817 -0.40 18.58 29.20
N LEU A 818 -0.59 18.23 27.92
CA LEU A 818 -0.03 17.02 27.34
C LEU A 818 1.50 16.96 27.39
N GLN A 819 2.21 18.09 27.59
CA GLN A 819 3.68 18.07 27.75
C GLN A 819 4.17 17.22 28.93
N ASP A 820 3.29 16.99 29.90
CA ASP A 820 3.56 16.16 31.08
C ASP A 820 3.04 14.72 30.92
N TYR A 821 2.58 14.33 29.73
CA TYR A 821 1.97 13.04 29.45
C TYR A 821 2.61 12.31 28.26
N GLU A 822 2.46 11.00 28.26
CA GLU A 822 2.84 10.09 27.17
C GLU A 822 1.73 9.09 26.87
N LEU A 823 1.68 8.60 25.63
CA LEU A 823 0.76 7.54 25.22
C LEU A 823 1.37 6.18 25.59
N VAL A 824 0.63 5.35 26.31
CA VAL A 824 1.08 4.02 26.78
C VAL A 824 -0.01 2.98 26.60
N ASP A 825 0.39 1.71 26.59
CA ASP A 825 -0.50 0.55 26.64
C ASP A 825 -1.37 0.57 27.90
N ASP A 826 -2.63 0.13 27.82
CA ASP A 826 -3.53 0.07 28.98
C ASP A 826 -3.11 -1.07 29.92
N PRO A 827 -2.56 -0.79 31.11
CA PRO A 827 -2.09 -1.83 32.01
C PRO A 827 -3.23 -2.65 32.65
N TYR A 828 -4.49 -2.28 32.41
CA TYR A 828 -5.66 -2.88 33.06
C TYR A 828 -6.51 -3.76 32.14
N ASP A 829 -6.24 -3.80 30.83
CA ASP A 829 -7.03 -4.58 29.88
C ASP A 829 -6.52 -6.03 29.71
N GLY A 830 -5.30 -6.32 30.20
CA GLY A 830 -4.68 -7.64 30.11
C GLY A 830 -4.29 -8.04 28.69
N LYS A 831 -4.26 -7.07 27.76
CA LYS A 831 -3.89 -7.22 26.36
C LYS A 831 -2.69 -6.32 26.05
N LYS A 832 -2.09 -6.52 24.88
CA LYS A 832 -1.05 -5.65 24.34
C LYS A 832 -1.68 -4.72 23.32
N ALA A 833 -1.38 -3.43 23.37
CA ALA A 833 -1.89 -2.49 22.40
C ALA A 833 -1.57 -2.90 20.94
N GLY A 834 -2.54 -2.70 20.06
CA GLY A 834 -2.39 -2.80 18.60
C GLY A 834 -1.58 -1.65 18.04
N ASN A 835 -1.17 -1.73 16.78
CA ASN A 835 -0.54 -0.59 16.12
C ASN A 835 -1.58 0.50 15.86
N LEU A 836 -1.22 1.76 16.14
CA LEU A 836 -2.04 2.92 15.76
C LEU A 836 -1.33 3.70 14.66
N THR A 837 -1.95 3.83 13.48
CA THR A 837 -1.44 4.68 12.40
C THR A 837 -2.35 5.88 12.20
N VAL A 838 -1.79 7.08 12.26
CA VAL A 838 -2.54 8.33 12.03
C VAL A 838 -2.04 9.01 10.76
N HIS A 839 -2.97 9.23 9.83
CA HIS A 839 -2.80 9.99 8.60
C HIS A 839 -3.40 11.38 8.80
N LEU A 840 -2.55 12.39 8.95
CA LEU A 840 -2.97 13.79 9.10
C LEU A 840 -2.84 14.51 7.76
N ILE A 841 -3.97 14.83 7.15
CA ILE A 841 -4.09 15.67 5.95
C ILE A 841 -4.60 17.04 6.39
N THR A 842 -3.80 18.09 6.19
CA THR A 842 -4.25 19.46 6.43
C THR A 842 -4.34 20.22 5.12
N TYR A 843 -5.41 20.99 4.93
CA TYR A 843 -5.66 21.66 3.66
C TYR A 843 -6.04 23.14 3.86
N GLY A 844 -5.41 24.01 3.07
CA GLY A 844 -5.50 25.48 3.21
C GLY A 844 -5.17 26.22 1.93
N TYR A 845 -3.89 26.60 1.72
CA TYR A 845 -3.40 27.04 0.39
C TYR A 845 -2.86 25.87 -0.43
N VAL A 846 -2.44 24.83 0.26
CA VAL A 846 -1.88 23.59 -0.30
C VAL A 846 -2.37 22.47 0.61
N VAL A 847 -2.29 21.24 0.11
CA VAL A 847 -2.52 20.04 0.92
C VAL A 847 -1.19 19.58 1.49
N ASP A 848 -1.09 19.49 2.81
CA ASP A 848 0.06 18.89 3.52
C ASP A 848 -0.37 17.54 4.11
N TYR A 849 0.57 16.62 4.18
CA TYR A 849 0.34 15.26 4.65
C TYR A 849 1.44 14.77 5.59
N ARG A 850 1.02 14.10 6.65
CA ARG A 850 1.90 13.39 7.57
C ARG A 850 1.32 12.05 7.96
N ARG A 851 2.21 11.08 8.17
CA ARG A 851 1.93 9.77 8.72
C ARG A 851 2.70 9.61 10.01
N GLU A 852 2.04 9.13 11.06
CA GLU A 852 2.67 8.75 12.31
C GLU A 852 2.22 7.33 12.66
N ASP A 853 3.17 6.45 13.02
CA ASP A 853 2.91 5.05 13.37
C ASP A 853 3.34 4.79 14.81
N PHE A 854 2.42 4.34 15.66
CA PHE A 854 2.66 3.92 17.04
C PHE A 854 2.65 2.39 17.10
N ARG A 855 3.75 1.80 17.58
CA ARG A 855 3.90 0.35 17.73
C ARG A 855 4.11 -0.01 19.18
N SER A 856 3.41 -1.04 19.65
CA SER A 856 3.52 -1.52 21.05
C SER A 856 4.93 -2.01 21.43
N THR A 857 5.74 -2.46 20.46
CA THR A 857 7.15 -2.83 20.72
C THR A 857 8.08 -1.64 20.99
N ASN A 858 7.70 -0.43 20.55
CA ASN A 858 8.51 0.77 20.76
C ASN A 858 8.32 1.41 22.15
N LEU A 859 7.38 0.89 22.94
CA LEU A 859 6.99 1.44 24.24
C LEU A 859 7.54 0.64 25.45
N LEU A 860 8.11 -0.54 25.22
CA LEU A 860 8.58 -1.47 26.27
C LEU A 860 10.09 -1.43 26.55
N ALA A 861 10.88 -0.77 25.71
CA ALA A 861 12.30 -0.53 25.98
C ALA A 861 12.44 0.92 26.46
N GLY A 862 13.24 1.17 27.48
CA GLY A 862 13.61 2.52 27.95
C GLY A 862 14.33 3.43 26.92
N ALA A 863 14.07 3.27 25.63
CA ALA A 863 13.96 4.37 24.69
C ALA A 863 13.07 5.45 25.31
N THR A 864 13.46 6.71 25.18
CA THR A 864 12.73 7.84 25.76
C THR A 864 11.28 7.82 25.23
N PRO A 865 10.28 7.40 26.03
CA PRO A 865 8.94 7.22 25.50
C PRO A 865 8.19 8.57 25.55
N GLY A 866 7.29 8.80 24.58
CA GLY A 866 6.29 9.86 24.66
C GLY A 866 6.43 11.07 23.73
N GLY A 867 7.59 11.32 23.10
CA GLY A 867 7.78 12.51 22.26
C GLY A 867 6.90 12.55 21.00
N GLU A 868 6.71 11.41 20.33
CA GLU A 868 6.03 11.33 19.01
C GLU A 868 4.50 11.44 19.13
N GLY A 869 3.90 10.76 20.11
CA GLY A 869 2.46 10.87 20.39
C GLY A 869 2.07 12.26 20.86
N LEU A 870 2.93 12.88 21.69
CA LEU A 870 2.80 14.26 22.09
C LEU A 870 2.94 15.23 20.91
N ASN A 871 3.93 15.02 20.04
CA ASN A 871 4.14 15.87 18.87
C ASN A 871 2.92 15.82 17.93
N LEU A 872 2.34 14.65 17.70
CA LEU A 872 1.12 14.51 16.90
C LEU A 872 -0.08 15.19 17.57
N ALA A 873 -0.35 14.89 18.85
CA ALA A 873 -1.43 15.51 19.60
C ALA A 873 -1.30 17.05 19.63
N GLN A 874 -0.09 17.57 19.82
CA GLN A 874 0.19 19.00 19.74
C GLN A 874 -0.03 19.55 18.33
N ARG A 875 0.31 18.82 17.27
CA ARG A 875 0.04 19.25 15.89
C ARG A 875 -1.45 19.35 15.61
N ILE A 876 -2.24 18.35 16.03
CA ILE A 876 -3.71 18.36 15.94
C ILE A 876 -4.28 19.56 16.71
N LEU A 877 -3.81 19.80 17.94
CA LEU A 877 -4.32 20.86 18.80
C LEU A 877 -3.84 22.28 18.41
N LEU A 878 -2.70 22.40 17.71
CA LEU A 878 -2.04 23.67 17.39
C LEU A 878 -1.98 23.93 15.87
N THR A 879 -2.98 23.46 15.13
CA THR A 879 -3.14 23.74 13.69
C THR A 879 -2.97 25.24 13.40
N SER A 880 -2.13 25.55 12.40
CA SER A 880 -1.81 26.93 12.01
C SER A 880 -2.41 27.27 10.66
N THR A 881 -2.95 28.47 10.55
CA THR A 881 -3.59 28.97 9.33
C THR A 881 -2.57 29.62 8.37
N PRO A 882 -2.81 29.62 7.05
CA PRO A 882 -1.92 30.22 6.05
C PRO A 882 -1.46 31.65 6.35
N ASN A 883 -2.32 32.51 6.90
CA ASN A 883 -1.92 33.87 7.28
C ASN A 883 -0.83 33.91 8.38
N LYS A 884 -0.66 32.85 9.17
CA LYS A 884 0.45 32.69 10.13
C LYS A 884 1.67 32.01 9.51
N ILE A 885 1.44 31.01 8.64
CA ILE A 885 2.50 30.24 7.98
C ILE A 885 3.23 31.09 6.93
N TYR A 886 2.48 31.86 6.14
CA TYR A 886 2.98 32.65 5.03
C TYR A 886 3.01 34.16 5.31
N GLY A 887 2.25 34.65 6.29
CA GLY A 887 2.14 36.08 6.58
C GLY A 887 1.35 36.85 5.52
N ASN A 888 1.44 38.19 5.57
CA ASN A 888 0.80 39.08 4.59
C ASN A 888 1.79 39.57 3.50
N SER A 889 2.96 38.93 3.37
CA SER A 889 4.04 39.34 2.48
C SER A 889 4.80 38.11 1.99
N ILE A 890 4.95 38.00 0.67
CA ILE A 890 5.69 36.93 0.00
C ILE A 890 7.18 37.24 -0.18
N GLU A 891 7.59 38.49 0.04
CA GLU A 891 8.97 38.93 -0.17
C GLU A 891 9.92 38.17 0.79
N ASN A 892 10.78 37.30 0.21
CA ASN A 892 11.67 36.37 0.93
C ASN A 892 10.92 35.34 1.81
N ASN A 893 9.73 34.88 1.39
CA ASN A 893 9.04 33.80 2.07
C ASN A 893 9.51 32.43 1.54
N PRO A 894 10.32 31.67 2.31
CA PRO A 894 10.89 30.41 1.82
C PRO A 894 9.84 29.33 1.58
N ASN A 895 8.72 29.35 2.30
CA ASN A 895 7.63 28.39 2.10
C ASN A 895 6.87 28.69 0.79
N TRP A 896 6.74 29.97 0.43
CA TRP A 896 6.09 30.37 -0.83
C TRP A 896 6.92 29.94 -2.03
N GLU A 897 8.24 30.14 -1.95
CA GLU A 897 9.21 29.73 -2.99
C GLU A 897 9.32 28.21 -3.10
N SER A 898 9.25 27.47 -1.99
CA SER A 898 9.36 26.00 -2.01
C SER A 898 8.17 25.29 -2.66
N TYR A 899 6.98 25.90 -2.59
CA TYR A 899 5.75 25.34 -3.17
C TYR A 899 5.42 25.93 -4.55
N ASP A 900 6.33 26.72 -5.14
CA ASP A 900 6.17 27.40 -6.43
C ASP A 900 4.82 28.15 -6.56
N LEU A 901 4.36 28.76 -5.45
CA LEU A 901 3.08 29.46 -5.44
C LEU A 901 3.22 30.79 -6.23
N PRO A 902 2.28 31.15 -7.11
CA PRO A 902 2.23 32.45 -7.81
C PRO A 902 2.19 33.64 -6.88
N GLU A 903 2.57 34.80 -7.41
CA GLU A 903 2.55 36.06 -6.68
C GLU A 903 1.09 36.49 -6.37
N PRO A 904 0.71 36.64 -5.09
CA PRO A 904 -0.63 37.05 -4.69
C PRO A 904 -0.93 38.49 -5.14
N THR A 905 -2.14 38.65 -5.64
CA THR A 905 -2.75 39.90 -6.09
C THR A 905 -3.51 40.60 -4.94
N GLU A 906 -4.08 41.78 -5.20
CA GLU A 906 -4.88 42.49 -4.19
C GLU A 906 -6.08 41.68 -3.67
N ASP A 907 -6.61 40.78 -4.50
CA ASP A 907 -7.74 39.90 -4.17
C ASP A 907 -7.32 38.68 -3.30
N ASP A 908 -6.01 38.42 -3.17
CA ASP A 908 -5.45 37.38 -2.32
C ASP A 908 -5.20 37.86 -0.88
N TYR A 909 -5.18 39.18 -0.66
CA TYR A 909 -4.93 39.75 0.65
C TYR A 909 -6.22 39.82 1.47
N PHE A 910 -6.12 39.37 2.72
CA PHE A 910 -7.13 39.63 3.73
C PHE A 910 -7.32 41.17 3.92
N PRO A 911 -8.51 41.76 3.66
CA PRO A 911 -8.67 43.21 3.52
C PRO A 911 -8.28 43.99 4.78
N ARG A 912 -7.76 45.22 4.71
CA ARG A 912 -7.31 45.98 5.92
C ARG A 912 -8.44 46.48 6.85
N ASN A 913 -9.70 46.40 6.43
CA ASN A 913 -10.87 47.06 7.04
C ASN A 913 -11.77 46.14 7.88
N TRP A 914 -11.41 44.88 8.05
CA TRP A 914 -12.13 43.91 8.90
C TRP A 914 -12.22 44.31 10.38
N LYS A 915 -11.23 45.09 10.87
CA LYS A 915 -11.21 45.63 12.24
C LYS A 915 -12.41 46.53 12.57
N GLU A 916 -13.09 47.07 11.57
CA GLU A 916 -14.24 47.97 11.77
C GLU A 916 -15.59 47.22 11.79
N LEU A 917 -15.64 45.96 11.33
CA LEU A 917 -16.86 45.15 11.21
C LEU A 917 -16.96 43.99 12.23
N GLY A 918 -15.88 43.69 12.95
CA GLY A 918 -15.90 42.68 14.02
C GLY A 918 -15.95 41.23 13.54
N VAL A 919 -15.82 40.98 12.22
CA VAL A 919 -15.74 39.64 11.63
C VAL A 919 -14.67 39.63 10.54
N ASN A 920 -13.97 38.51 10.46
CA ASN A 920 -12.66 38.36 9.83
C ASN A 920 -12.59 37.13 8.92
N ALA A 921 -13.32 37.15 7.81
CA ALA A 921 -13.06 36.40 6.57
C ALA A 921 -14.08 36.81 5.49
N SER A 922 -13.68 36.89 4.22
CA SER A 922 -14.45 37.38 3.05
C SER A 922 -13.75 36.86 1.78
N ASN A 923 -14.34 36.32 0.69
CA ASN A 923 -15.73 36.02 0.26
C ASN A 923 -15.79 34.59 -0.37
N LEU A 924 -16.59 33.72 0.27
CA LEU A 924 -17.21 32.42 -0.05
C LEU A 924 -17.04 31.80 -1.44
N TYR A 925 -16.79 30.48 -1.51
CA TYR A 925 -17.16 29.44 -2.52
C TYR A 925 -16.89 28.01 -1.95
N SER A 926 -16.22 27.01 -2.52
CA SER A 926 -15.54 25.88 -1.80
C SER A 926 -14.55 25.29 -2.80
N GLY A 927 -13.60 24.41 -2.49
CA GLY A 927 -13.11 23.56 -3.57
C GLY A 927 -11.64 23.15 -3.67
N THR A 928 -10.66 24.03 -3.91
CA THR A 928 -9.37 23.57 -4.48
C THR A 928 -8.60 22.60 -3.60
N GLU A 929 -8.42 22.91 -2.32
CA GLU A 929 -7.64 22.09 -1.40
C GLU A 929 -8.47 20.98 -0.77
N MET A 930 -9.79 21.12 -0.74
CA MET A 930 -10.69 20.06 -0.29
C MET A 930 -10.80 18.95 -1.35
N LEU A 931 -10.89 19.30 -2.64
CA LEU A 931 -10.78 18.35 -3.75
C LEU A 931 -9.44 17.61 -3.69
N GLY A 932 -8.35 18.35 -3.46
CA GLY A 932 -7.02 17.79 -3.25
C GLY A 932 -6.94 16.84 -2.05
N ALA A 933 -7.49 17.23 -0.90
CA ALA A 933 -7.51 16.42 0.32
C ALA A 933 -8.27 15.09 0.13
N PHE A 934 -9.44 15.12 -0.52
CA PHE A 934 -10.18 13.89 -0.82
C PHE A 934 -9.54 13.04 -1.92
N THR A 935 -8.86 13.66 -2.89
CA THR A 935 -8.07 12.95 -3.90
C THR A 935 -6.89 12.23 -3.24
N GLY A 936 -6.21 12.90 -2.31
CA GLY A 936 -5.15 12.31 -1.48
C GLY A 936 -5.66 11.17 -0.58
N LEU A 937 -6.80 11.36 0.10
CA LEU A 937 -7.44 10.29 0.88
C LEU A 937 -7.76 9.08 -0.01
N THR A 938 -8.27 9.31 -1.22
CA THR A 938 -8.55 8.25 -2.19
C THR A 938 -7.27 7.46 -2.54
N HIS A 939 -6.14 8.14 -2.68
CA HIS A 939 -4.84 7.51 -2.92
C HIS A 939 -4.40 6.65 -1.73
N LEU A 940 -4.44 7.19 -0.51
CA LEU A 940 -4.05 6.45 0.70
C LEU A 940 -4.91 5.19 0.92
N LEU A 941 -6.23 5.30 0.77
CA LEU A 941 -7.14 4.15 0.89
C LEU A 941 -6.90 3.11 -0.21
N ARG A 942 -6.54 3.55 -1.43
CA ARG A 942 -6.18 2.65 -2.52
C ARG A 942 -4.86 1.93 -2.25
N GLU A 943 -3.88 2.63 -1.69
CA GLU A 943 -2.57 2.09 -1.33
C GLU A 943 -2.68 1.04 -0.23
N LYS A 944 -3.38 1.35 0.88
CA LYS A 944 -3.63 0.38 1.97
C LYS A 944 -4.29 -0.91 1.47
N ARG A 945 -5.18 -0.81 0.47
CA ARG A 945 -5.76 -1.99 -0.18
C ARG A 945 -4.77 -2.76 -1.05
N ARG A 946 -3.86 -2.07 -1.74
CA ARG A 946 -2.88 -2.71 -2.65
C ARG A 946 -1.79 -3.45 -1.89
N SER A 947 -1.39 -2.97 -0.72
CA SER A 947 -0.42 -3.64 0.13
C SER A 947 -0.95 -4.92 0.79
N ASN A 948 -2.25 -5.23 0.67
CA ASN A 948 -2.93 -6.31 1.41
C ASN A 948 -2.76 -6.19 2.94
N ASP A 949 -2.44 -4.98 3.42
CA ASP A 949 -2.17 -4.65 4.81
C ASP A 949 -3.46 -4.25 5.54
N ILE A 950 -4.52 -5.05 5.34
CA ILE A 950 -5.83 -4.85 5.96
C ILE A 950 -6.14 -6.12 6.73
N GLN A 951 -6.06 -6.05 8.05
CA GLN A 951 -6.49 -7.14 8.92
C GLN A 951 -8.02 -7.10 9.06
N ALA A 952 -8.67 -8.26 9.08
CA ALA A 952 -10.13 -8.30 9.10
C ALA A 952 -10.73 -7.76 10.41
N ASP A 953 -9.94 -7.76 11.48
CA ASP A 953 -10.26 -7.29 12.83
C ASP A 953 -9.78 -5.85 13.11
N GLU A 954 -9.06 -5.19 12.21
CA GLU A 954 -8.60 -3.80 12.41
C GLU A 954 -9.76 -2.79 12.47
N SER A 955 -9.50 -1.61 13.04
CA SER A 955 -10.42 -0.48 13.02
C SER A 955 -9.91 0.66 12.14
N VAL A 956 -10.83 1.35 11.45
CA VAL A 956 -10.54 2.48 10.57
C VAL A 956 -11.50 3.62 10.86
N GLY A 957 -10.96 4.78 11.23
CA GLY A 957 -11.69 6.03 11.38
C GLY A 957 -11.28 7.05 10.32
N ILE A 958 -12.25 7.75 9.73
CA ILE A 958 -12.03 8.89 8.85
C ILE A 958 -12.78 10.07 9.44
N THR A 959 -12.08 11.13 9.82
CA THR A 959 -12.69 12.36 10.33
C THR A 959 -12.36 13.51 9.40
N VAL A 960 -13.38 14.18 8.89
CA VAL A 960 -13.26 15.33 8.00
C VAL A 960 -13.86 16.53 8.69
N ALA A 961 -13.07 17.59 8.89
CA ALA A 961 -13.58 18.85 9.41
C ALA A 961 -13.44 19.96 8.37
N THR A 962 -14.52 20.73 8.18
CA THR A 962 -14.54 21.86 7.27
C THR A 962 -15.56 22.91 7.68
N ASP A 963 -15.30 24.17 7.32
CA ASP A 963 -16.34 25.20 7.27
C ASP A 963 -17.05 25.24 5.90
N GLY A 964 -16.72 24.33 4.98
CA GLY A 964 -17.28 24.29 3.63
C GLY A 964 -16.97 25.54 2.81
N ARG A 965 -16.08 26.43 3.27
CA ARG A 965 -15.65 27.63 2.55
C ARG A 965 -14.31 27.32 1.85
N PRO A 966 -14.02 27.90 0.68
CA PRO A 966 -12.73 27.85 0.05
C PRO A 966 -11.92 29.07 0.48
N GLU A 967 -10.74 29.15 -0.08
CA GLU A 967 -10.15 30.43 -0.35
C GLU A 967 -10.16 30.70 -1.85
N ARG A 968 -10.80 31.81 -2.26
CA ARG A 968 -10.71 32.25 -3.65
C ARG A 968 -9.32 32.83 -3.91
N ARG A 969 -8.52 32.15 -4.71
CA ARG A 969 -7.28 32.72 -5.25
C ARG A 969 -7.48 33.01 -6.74
N PRO A 970 -7.32 34.26 -7.19
CA PRO A 970 -7.48 34.62 -8.61
C PRO A 970 -6.58 33.85 -9.57
N TRP A 971 -5.48 33.28 -9.07
CA TRP A 971 -4.56 32.46 -9.84
C TRP A 971 -4.94 30.98 -9.92
N TRP A 972 -5.94 30.50 -9.17
CA TRP A 972 -6.49 29.14 -9.27
C TRP A 972 -7.82 29.05 -10.01
N ASP A 973 -8.56 30.14 -10.00
CA ASP A 973 -9.97 30.13 -10.34
C ASP A 973 -10.07 30.33 -11.85
N ASN A 974 -10.48 29.30 -12.59
CA ASN A 974 -10.75 29.32 -14.03
C ASN A 974 -12.01 30.18 -14.33
N ARG A 975 -11.92 31.49 -14.02
CA ARG A 975 -13.07 32.39 -13.84
C ARG A 975 -13.87 32.70 -15.11
N GLY A 976 -13.41 32.25 -16.28
CA GLY A 976 -14.05 32.50 -17.57
C GLY A 976 -14.33 31.25 -18.41
N ASP A 977 -14.19 30.04 -17.84
CA ASP A 977 -14.18 28.79 -18.62
C ASP A 977 -13.08 28.78 -19.71
N GLU A 978 -11.98 29.53 -19.48
CA GLU A 978 -10.89 29.74 -20.45
C GLU A 978 -9.69 28.78 -20.26
N GLY A 979 -9.70 27.94 -19.22
CA GLY A 979 -8.67 26.93 -18.96
C GLY A 979 -7.37 27.47 -18.34
N THR A 980 -7.45 28.40 -17.38
CA THR A 980 -6.29 29.20 -16.90
C THR A 980 -5.92 29.05 -15.43
N GLY A 981 -6.43 28.03 -14.72
CA GLY A 981 -6.05 27.76 -13.33
C GLY A 981 -4.60 27.31 -13.20
N VAL A 982 -3.86 27.82 -12.21
CA VAL A 982 -2.49 27.35 -11.97
C VAL A 982 -2.52 25.97 -11.31
N PRO A 983 -1.81 24.96 -11.85
CA PRO A 983 -1.72 23.63 -11.24
C PRO A 983 -1.01 23.70 -9.89
N ILE A 984 -1.60 23.06 -8.88
CA ILE A 984 -0.94 22.79 -7.59
C ILE A 984 -0.77 21.27 -7.47
N PRO A 985 0.46 20.74 -7.41
CA PRO A 985 0.66 19.32 -7.17
C PRO A 985 0.29 18.96 -5.72
N LEU A 986 -0.35 17.81 -5.54
CA LEU A 986 -0.40 17.15 -4.24
C LEU A 986 1.01 16.65 -3.87
N PRO A 987 1.30 16.45 -2.57
CA PRO A 987 2.48 15.68 -2.16
C PRO A 987 2.51 14.31 -2.86
N ASP A 988 3.71 13.80 -3.20
CA ASP A 988 3.87 12.48 -3.82
C ASP A 988 3.21 11.36 -2.99
N SER A 989 3.28 11.50 -1.67
CA SER A 989 2.64 10.61 -0.69
C SER A 989 1.10 10.63 -0.74
N LEU A 990 0.50 11.62 -1.40
CA LEU A 990 -0.93 11.70 -1.70
C LEU A 990 -1.23 11.45 -3.19
N GLY A 991 -0.25 11.02 -3.98
CA GLY A 991 -0.40 10.67 -5.40
C GLY A 991 0.23 11.63 -6.40
N GLY A 992 0.66 12.83 -5.97
CA GLY A 992 1.34 13.80 -6.86
C GLY A 992 0.42 14.50 -7.88
N ASP A 993 -0.88 14.19 -7.90
CA ASP A 993 -1.83 14.73 -8.88
C ASP A 993 -1.84 16.27 -8.86
N GLU A 994 -1.81 16.90 -10.04
CA GLU A 994 -1.99 18.35 -10.17
C GLU A 994 -3.47 18.72 -10.05
N ILE A 995 -3.80 19.56 -9.07
CA ILE A 995 -5.12 20.14 -8.89
C ILE A 995 -5.14 21.53 -9.52
N THR A 996 -5.94 21.70 -10.58
CA THR A 996 -6.00 22.93 -11.39
C THR A 996 -7.28 23.74 -11.19
N ALA A 997 -8.27 23.21 -10.45
CA ALA A 997 -9.50 23.93 -10.15
C ALA A 997 -10.09 23.54 -8.80
N ALA A 998 -11.05 24.37 -8.38
CA ALA A 998 -11.77 24.18 -7.13
C ALA A 998 -12.70 22.95 -7.15
N GLY A 999 -13.17 22.50 -8.31
CA GLY A 999 -14.12 21.39 -8.41
C GLY A 999 -15.56 21.78 -8.02
N LEU A 1000 -15.83 22.23 -6.79
CA LEU A 1000 -17.19 22.49 -6.29
C LEU A 1000 -17.27 23.84 -5.56
N LEU A 1001 -18.18 24.73 -5.96
CA LEU A 1001 -18.33 26.09 -5.42
C LEU A 1001 -19.75 26.32 -4.86
N TYR A 1002 -19.88 26.90 -3.65
CA TYR A 1002 -21.16 27.28 -3.04
C TYR A 1002 -21.42 28.79 -2.96
N ASN A 1003 -22.64 29.20 -3.28
CA ASN A 1003 -23.16 30.54 -2.96
C ASN A 1003 -23.64 30.62 -1.50
N ASN A 1004 -23.90 31.83 -1.03
CA ASN A 1004 -24.36 32.09 0.34
C ASN A 1004 -25.67 31.36 0.70
N ASP A 1005 -26.52 31.09 -0.28
CA ASP A 1005 -27.81 30.41 -0.08
C ASP A 1005 -27.71 28.87 -0.07
N GLY A 1006 -26.52 28.32 -0.31
CA GLY A 1006 -26.29 26.88 -0.44
C GLY A 1006 -26.41 26.34 -1.87
N SER A 1007 -26.76 27.18 -2.86
CA SER A 1007 -26.72 26.76 -4.26
C SER A 1007 -25.28 26.52 -4.73
N PHE A 1008 -25.06 25.47 -5.51
CA PHE A 1008 -23.73 25.05 -5.93
C PHE A 1008 -23.54 25.08 -7.45
N ARG A 1009 -22.28 25.12 -7.88
CA ARG A 1009 -21.86 24.87 -9.26
C ARG A 1009 -20.52 24.17 -9.27
N TYR A 1010 -20.26 23.38 -10.31
CA TYR A 1010 -18.91 22.85 -10.53
C TYR A 1010 -17.99 23.93 -11.07
N ASN A 1011 -16.76 23.94 -10.58
CA ASN A 1011 -15.65 24.67 -11.19
C ASN A 1011 -14.86 23.68 -12.03
N LEU A 1012 -14.85 23.92 -13.33
CA LEU A 1012 -14.19 23.05 -14.28
C LEU A 1012 -12.67 23.26 -14.19
N ASP A 1013 -11.93 22.17 -14.34
CA ASP A 1013 -10.48 22.22 -14.44
C ASP A 1013 -10.01 22.91 -15.73
N ASN A 1014 -8.70 22.91 -15.94
CA ASN A 1014 -8.12 23.51 -17.15
C ASN A 1014 -8.57 22.83 -18.45
N ASP A 1015 -9.07 21.60 -18.35
CA ASP A 1015 -9.57 20.80 -19.47
C ASP A 1015 -11.10 20.90 -19.60
N GLY A 1016 -11.76 21.76 -18.83
CA GLY A 1016 -13.22 21.91 -18.88
C GLY A 1016 -13.99 20.79 -18.17
N ILE A 1017 -13.33 20.02 -17.31
CA ILE A 1017 -13.91 18.84 -16.65
C ILE A 1017 -14.31 19.17 -15.20
N ALA A 1018 -15.51 18.76 -14.83
CA ALA A 1018 -15.93 18.72 -13.44
C ALA A 1018 -15.22 17.58 -12.70
N GLN A 1019 -14.15 17.88 -11.97
CA GLN A 1019 -13.34 16.87 -11.26
C GLN A 1019 -14.00 16.32 -9.99
N TRP A 1020 -14.92 17.09 -9.37
CA TRP A 1020 -15.56 16.68 -8.11
C TRP A 1020 -16.38 15.39 -8.22
N PRO A 1021 -17.25 15.19 -9.23
CA PRO A 1021 -17.95 13.91 -9.43
C PRO A 1021 -17.00 12.74 -9.68
N LYS A 1022 -15.89 12.96 -10.39
CA LYS A 1022 -14.86 11.93 -10.61
C LYS A 1022 -14.21 11.52 -9.29
N MET A 1023 -13.86 12.48 -8.45
CA MET A 1023 -13.32 12.24 -7.11
C MET A 1023 -14.34 11.49 -6.24
N GLN A 1024 -15.60 11.96 -6.18
CA GLN A 1024 -16.68 11.32 -5.41
C GLN A 1024 -16.81 9.83 -5.78
N GLY A 1025 -16.89 9.51 -7.07
CA GLY A 1025 -17.01 8.14 -7.55
C GLY A 1025 -15.80 7.27 -7.18
N LYS A 1026 -14.57 7.82 -7.22
CA LYS A 1026 -13.34 7.10 -6.85
C LYS A 1026 -13.26 6.87 -5.34
N LEU A 1027 -13.55 7.89 -4.52
CA LEU A 1027 -13.52 7.83 -3.05
C LEU A 1027 -14.51 6.78 -2.53
N ASN A 1028 -15.78 6.90 -2.88
CA ASN A 1028 -16.84 5.98 -2.44
C ASN A 1028 -16.52 4.53 -2.85
N LYS A 1029 -15.93 4.32 -4.04
CA LYS A 1029 -15.48 3.00 -4.47
C LYS A 1029 -14.37 2.42 -3.59
N GLN A 1030 -13.45 3.22 -3.04
CA GLN A 1030 -12.45 2.73 -2.10
C GLN A 1030 -13.05 2.45 -0.72
N LEU A 1031 -13.89 3.34 -0.19
CA LEU A 1031 -14.62 3.14 1.08
C LEU A 1031 -15.40 1.81 1.05
N ASN A 1032 -16.12 1.54 -0.05
CA ASN A 1032 -16.87 0.30 -0.25
C ASN A 1032 -16.01 -0.96 -0.29
N ARG A 1033 -14.78 -0.83 -0.78
CA ARG A 1033 -13.86 -1.97 -0.88
C ARG A 1033 -13.23 -2.28 0.47
N LEU A 1034 -12.81 -1.24 1.18
CA LEU A 1034 -12.24 -1.36 2.53
C LEU A 1034 -13.27 -1.94 3.49
N ALA A 1035 -14.49 -1.38 3.51
CA ALA A 1035 -15.58 -1.87 4.35
C ALA A 1035 -15.94 -3.36 4.09
N ARG A 1036 -15.66 -3.92 2.90
CA ARG A 1036 -15.94 -5.34 2.61
C ARG A 1036 -14.87 -6.29 3.13
N GLN A 1037 -13.71 -5.78 3.55
CA GLN A 1037 -12.59 -6.58 4.05
C GLN A 1037 -12.62 -6.74 5.58
N LEU A 1038 -13.42 -5.92 6.27
CA LEU A 1038 -13.58 -5.94 7.72
C LEU A 1038 -14.67 -6.94 8.15
N ASN A 1039 -14.51 -7.53 9.33
CA ASN A 1039 -15.40 -8.55 9.88
C ASN A 1039 -16.77 -7.98 10.27
N ASP A 1040 -16.78 -6.87 10.99
CA ASP A 1040 -17.95 -6.07 11.36
C ASP A 1040 -17.71 -4.60 11.00
N PRO A 1041 -17.99 -4.22 9.73
CA PRO A 1041 -17.76 -2.86 9.26
C PRO A 1041 -18.56 -1.81 10.03
N SER A 1042 -19.65 -2.19 10.71
CA SER A 1042 -20.50 -1.24 11.45
C SER A 1042 -19.88 -0.78 12.77
N GLU A 1043 -18.96 -1.56 13.34
CA GLU A 1043 -18.20 -1.21 14.54
C GLU A 1043 -16.76 -0.79 14.22
N GLN A 1044 -16.22 -1.33 13.12
CA GLN A 1044 -14.82 -1.16 12.76
C GLN A 1044 -14.57 -0.02 11.77
N PHE A 1045 -15.56 0.45 11.03
CA PHE A 1045 -15.38 1.49 10.03
C PHE A 1045 -16.28 2.70 10.26
N GLU A 1046 -15.65 3.81 10.60
CA GLU A 1046 -16.33 5.04 11.01
C GLU A 1046 -15.90 6.20 10.12
N VAL A 1047 -16.88 6.93 9.59
CA VAL A 1047 -16.66 8.12 8.77
C VAL A 1047 -17.42 9.27 9.40
N ASP A 1048 -16.73 10.21 10.03
CA ASP A 1048 -17.30 11.39 10.66
C ASP A 1048 -16.99 12.63 9.83
N VAL A 1049 -18.03 13.40 9.51
CA VAL A 1049 -17.90 14.66 8.77
C VAL A 1049 -18.43 15.80 9.62
N ILE A 1050 -17.63 16.83 9.78
CA ILE A 1050 -17.88 17.93 10.71
C ILE A 1050 -18.04 19.21 9.89
N GLY A 1051 -19.25 19.77 9.90
CA GLY A 1051 -19.57 21.07 9.32
C GLY A 1051 -19.51 22.15 10.40
N LEU A 1052 -18.72 23.21 10.19
CA LEU A 1052 -18.47 24.26 11.19
C LEU A 1052 -19.04 25.62 10.78
N GLY A 1053 -19.80 26.27 11.65
CA GLY A 1053 -20.37 27.61 11.44
C GLY A 1053 -21.90 27.68 11.45
N GLU A 1054 -22.42 28.87 11.79
CA GLU A 1054 -23.84 29.12 12.04
C GLU A 1054 -24.50 30.10 11.05
N GLU A 1055 -25.82 29.96 10.90
CA GLU A 1055 -26.72 30.75 10.04
C GLU A 1055 -26.82 32.24 10.46
N ASP A 1056 -26.33 32.69 11.63
CA ASP A 1056 -26.73 33.98 12.22
C ASP A 1056 -25.60 34.97 12.63
N VAL A 1057 -24.33 34.75 12.27
CA VAL A 1057 -23.22 35.65 12.67
C VAL A 1057 -22.94 36.79 11.66
N ILE A 1058 -23.83 37.79 11.74
CA ILE A 1058 -23.81 39.22 11.36
C ILE A 1058 -22.66 39.80 10.50
N GLY A 1059 -23.07 40.36 9.35
CA GLY A 1059 -22.51 41.56 8.73
C GLY A 1059 -23.57 42.39 8.00
N GLY A 1060 -24.39 43.18 8.71
CA GLY A 1060 -25.00 44.40 8.12
C GLY A 1060 -25.90 44.30 6.88
N GLY A 1061 -26.63 43.21 6.63
CA GLY A 1061 -27.61 43.10 5.55
C GLY A 1061 -28.23 41.70 5.48
N ALA A 1062 -29.43 41.56 4.91
CA ALA A 1062 -30.08 40.25 4.72
C ALA A 1062 -29.44 39.40 3.60
N ASP A 1063 -28.56 39.99 2.78
CA ASP A 1063 -27.92 39.35 1.62
C ASP A 1063 -26.51 38.79 1.93
N ASP A 1064 -25.97 39.04 3.13
CA ASP A 1064 -24.60 38.65 3.54
C ASP A 1064 -24.58 37.46 4.54
N VAL A 1065 -25.70 36.74 4.67
CA VAL A 1065 -25.87 35.60 5.56
C VAL A 1065 -25.59 34.29 4.82
N VAL A 1066 -24.76 33.42 5.38
CA VAL A 1066 -24.38 32.13 4.77
C VAL A 1066 -25.19 31.00 5.38
N ASN A 1067 -25.89 30.25 4.54
CA ASN A 1067 -26.63 29.06 4.91
C ASN A 1067 -25.70 27.84 4.93
N PHE A 1068 -24.88 27.74 5.97
CA PHE A 1068 -23.99 26.60 6.20
C PHE A 1068 -24.73 25.25 6.24
N PRO A 1069 -25.90 25.11 6.90
CA PRO A 1069 -26.67 23.86 6.86
C PRO A 1069 -26.98 23.38 5.43
N ALA A 1070 -27.43 24.27 4.55
CA ALA A 1070 -27.70 23.91 3.15
C ALA A 1070 -26.43 23.50 2.38
N ILE A 1071 -25.30 24.13 2.68
CA ILE A 1071 -24.00 23.75 2.12
C ILE A 1071 -23.62 22.34 2.57
N TYR A 1072 -23.70 22.02 3.86
CA TYR A 1072 -23.32 20.70 4.39
C TYR A 1072 -24.25 19.58 3.95
N GLU A 1073 -25.55 19.86 3.91
CA GLU A 1073 -26.54 18.91 3.40
C GLU A 1073 -26.21 18.49 1.97
N ASN A 1074 -25.91 19.43 1.09
CA ASN A 1074 -25.51 19.09 -0.28
C ASN A 1074 -24.09 18.50 -0.34
N LEU A 1075 -23.10 19.12 0.31
CA LEU A 1075 -21.68 18.74 0.24
C LEU A 1075 -21.47 17.30 0.67
N PHE A 1076 -21.99 16.92 1.84
CA PHE A 1076 -21.77 15.58 2.37
C PHE A 1076 -22.77 14.56 1.80
N ASN A 1077 -24.06 14.91 1.73
CA ASN A 1077 -25.10 13.92 1.40
C ASN A 1077 -25.30 13.71 -0.11
N GLU A 1078 -24.92 14.69 -0.94
CA GLU A 1078 -25.12 14.61 -2.38
C GLU A 1078 -23.79 14.60 -3.15
N GLN A 1079 -22.79 15.38 -2.72
CA GLN A 1079 -21.59 15.65 -3.51
C GLN A 1079 -20.36 14.83 -3.11
N THR A 1080 -20.25 14.33 -1.87
CA THR A 1080 -19.01 13.70 -1.37
C THR A 1080 -19.19 12.23 -1.01
N PHE A 1081 -20.24 11.88 -0.27
CA PHE A 1081 -20.46 10.50 0.19
C PHE A 1081 -21.75 9.93 -0.40
N ASP A 1082 -21.69 8.67 -0.82
CA ASP A 1082 -22.83 7.87 -1.29
C ASP A 1082 -22.74 6.47 -0.64
N ASP A 1083 -23.44 6.32 0.48
CA ASP A 1083 -23.53 5.09 1.25
C ASP A 1083 -24.70 4.18 0.80
N SER A 1084 -25.49 4.60 -0.20
CA SER A 1084 -26.76 3.96 -0.61
C SER A 1084 -26.63 2.51 -1.08
N LYS A 1085 -25.41 2.02 -1.33
CA LYS A 1085 -25.11 0.68 -1.86
C LYS A 1085 -24.30 -0.21 -0.90
N ASN A 1086 -24.08 0.18 0.38
CA ASN A 1086 -22.90 -0.27 1.14
C ASN A 1086 -23.17 -0.75 2.58
N THR A 1087 -22.08 -1.22 3.22
CA THR A 1087 -22.02 -1.79 4.59
C THR A 1087 -21.45 -0.82 5.63
N TRP A 1088 -21.22 0.43 5.25
CA TRP A 1088 -20.72 1.50 6.10
C TRP A 1088 -21.63 2.72 5.99
N THR A 1089 -21.60 3.59 6.98
CA THR A 1089 -22.35 4.85 7.04
C THR A 1089 -21.42 5.98 7.43
N TYR A 1090 -21.81 7.22 7.15
CA TYR A 1090 -21.13 8.39 7.71
C TYR A 1090 -22.03 9.15 8.67
N ASN A 1091 -21.42 9.81 9.65
CA ASN A 1091 -22.11 10.64 10.62
C ASN A 1091 -21.81 12.11 10.33
N VAL A 1092 -22.84 12.94 10.25
CA VAL A 1092 -22.70 14.40 10.20
C VAL A 1092 -22.67 14.94 11.63
N VAL A 1093 -21.61 15.65 11.97
CA VAL A 1093 -21.35 16.26 13.26
C VAL A 1093 -21.44 17.78 13.08
N GLU A 1094 -22.58 18.37 13.45
CA GLU A 1094 -22.87 19.80 13.21
C GLU A 1094 -22.45 20.72 14.37
N ASP A 1095 -22.00 20.13 15.49
CA ASP A 1095 -21.55 20.81 16.69
C ASP A 1095 -20.37 20.04 17.31
N LEU A 1096 -19.73 20.57 18.36
CA LEU A 1096 -18.99 19.69 19.28
C LEU A 1096 -19.95 18.54 19.66
N PRO A 1097 -19.65 17.27 19.28
CA PRO A 1097 -20.65 16.22 19.14
C PRO A 1097 -21.56 16.19 20.35
N ASP A 1098 -22.88 16.24 20.16
CA ASP A 1098 -23.89 16.47 21.21
C ASP A 1098 -23.50 15.84 22.55
N PHE A 1099 -22.77 16.63 23.35
CA PHE A 1099 -22.14 16.17 24.58
C PHE A 1099 -23.15 16.24 25.75
N PHE A 1100 -24.41 16.50 25.42
CA PHE A 1100 -25.54 16.70 26.32
C PHE A 1100 -26.73 15.85 25.86
N ASP A 1101 -26.76 14.61 26.35
CA ASP A 1101 -28.02 13.97 26.75
C ASP A 1101 -27.91 13.56 28.22
#